data_AF-A0A0N0E0V0-F1
#
_entry.id   AF-A0A0N0E0V0-F1
#
_cell.length_a   1.000
_cell.length_b   1.000
_cell.length_c   1.000
_cell.angle_alpha   90.00
_cell.angle_beta   90.00
_cell.angle_gamma   90.00
#
_symmetry.space_group_name_H-M   'P 1'
#
loop_
_entity.id
_entity.type
_entity.pdbx_description
1 polymer ?
#
loop_
_entity_poly.entity_id
_entity_poly.type
_entity_poly.pdbx_seq_one_letter_code
_entity_poly.pdbx_strand_id
1 'polypeptide(L)'
;MFRKPSCTACSAAPRRVATSITATSAAYSNNNTTAATALTSIFLNVSKRFFSRKSIEESLPSHIKVDPHAQAIKDKEKEGIGRDAYASGINGIYGNRAESAMRGMLGPKGQADARESRAVPILGRATVQGTEYTLDRSTVFEHWRYRCPEPVGWHLSKLGSATCKMVDNIGEAVESLQLQIIKGCNVFEIDGSASEIHQSVARGMFEALQAFELDRSGFVVVARCGLITQPPFQEEITKVETSNTAAVRNRIIPLFERYKASSLPATSLKSGFRISELDDTQLARLNLRRVNHRTAAGLSPDWLDAFFTNVAYNTRFECIDVLLLEGIHTLFDGRPDEHVDDDVLQLFAYLENQVKQGVLQYYGISSPHLASPVPRNYPKMPPDAMVPEHLRQPPKEPATINLYRLMALAERAGGKHHHFRFVQYPFNLTQHQAMSAPLPYDGRHTLATLAKALGLTTLGYSPLETTNLMQLPERYHNFPMEADLKALRMNFFTVCERCVLKEMEVKESLDKGPDTLPPIEDLFVASVYLAAQRQFTNVFFFSSWVNHYMMPRFRRAITRFREASGADMKEWAKQYEQLISDMLRMRQRMFEHKHGRRAASFNMAIDHISPTLARCPMLNQKAINFATYGCDALLCGFHVSRYFHEATELNPAKDGNLPIPEHEIMALCETEQVSYANISPPHPYMLEPLVTQNKISKQRQKGAEYLVQVDPQNPKFPDIPEELEAESEAEDHHVVDGETIAAEKTKTATAEEK
;
A
#
# COMPACT_ATOMS: atom_id res chain seq x y z
N MET A 1 39.00 -35.55 29.06
CA MET A 1 39.61 -34.42 28.33
C MET A 1 38.68 -33.22 28.50
N PHE A 2 38.66 -32.53 29.65
CA PHE A 2 39.50 -31.36 30.06
C PHE A 2 39.47 -30.23 29.00
N ARG A 3 39.05 -28.98 29.27
CA ARG A 3 39.13 -28.16 30.50
C ARG A 3 38.11 -26.98 30.50
N LYS A 4 37.62 -26.64 31.71
CA LYS A 4 37.12 -25.31 32.14
C LYS A 4 38.28 -24.39 32.55
N PRO A 5 38.02 -23.08 32.77
CA PRO A 5 38.48 -22.37 33.98
C PRO A 5 37.31 -21.62 34.65
N SER A 6 36.95 -21.85 35.92
CA SER A 6 37.56 -21.51 37.23
C SER A 6 37.13 -20.13 37.76
N CYS A 7 36.24 -20.17 38.77
CA CYS A 7 35.92 -19.08 39.69
C CYS A 7 36.99 -18.96 40.79
N THR A 8 37.17 -17.76 41.34
CA THR A 8 37.59 -17.55 42.74
C THR A 8 36.85 -16.34 43.32
N ALA A 9 36.34 -16.52 44.53
CA ALA A 9 35.69 -15.53 45.38
C ALA A 9 36.69 -14.92 46.37
N CYS A 10 36.39 -13.73 46.88
CA CYS A 10 36.77 -13.34 48.25
C CYS A 10 35.83 -12.26 48.81
N SER A 11 35.49 -12.44 50.08
CA SER A 11 34.52 -11.76 50.93
C SER A 11 34.99 -10.41 51.49
N ALA A 12 34.06 -9.49 51.79
CA ALA A 12 33.92 -8.86 53.12
C ALA A 12 32.73 -7.87 53.15
N ALA A 13 31.82 -8.05 54.11
CA ALA A 13 30.92 -7.03 54.67
C ALA A 13 31.38 -6.76 56.14
N PRO A 14 30.73 -5.92 56.98
CA PRO A 14 29.63 -4.97 56.77
C PRO A 14 29.84 -3.59 57.46
N ARG A 15 28.94 -2.61 57.26
CA ARG A 15 28.58 -1.65 58.32
C ARG A 15 27.14 -1.12 58.15
N ARG A 16 26.35 -1.35 59.20
CA ARG A 16 25.03 -0.77 59.51
C ARG A 16 25.14 0.74 59.72
N VAL A 17 24.10 1.51 59.39
CA VAL A 17 23.34 2.34 60.34
C VAL A 17 21.88 2.41 59.87
N ALA A 18 20.98 2.17 60.80
CA ALA A 18 19.53 2.25 60.71
C ALA A 18 19.05 3.69 60.96
N THR A 19 17.86 4.05 60.46
CA THR A 19 16.78 4.60 61.31
C THR A 19 15.44 4.48 60.60
N SER A 20 14.52 3.82 61.30
CA SER A 20 13.07 3.84 61.10
C SER A 20 12.49 5.22 61.37
N ILE A 21 11.27 5.48 60.91
CA ILE A 21 10.09 5.71 61.79
C ILE A 21 8.80 5.68 60.95
N THR A 22 7.88 4.86 61.46
CA THR A 22 6.43 4.71 61.28
C THR A 22 5.67 6.06 61.42
N ALA A 23 4.45 6.30 60.96
CA ALA A 23 3.22 5.55 61.17
C ALA A 23 2.02 6.27 60.48
N THR A 24 0.95 5.50 60.16
CA THR A 24 -0.51 5.74 60.41
C THR A 24 -1.04 7.19 60.53
N SER A 25 -2.24 7.60 60.10
CA SER A 25 -3.49 6.97 59.70
C SER A 25 -4.55 8.07 59.44
N ALA A 26 -5.65 7.68 58.76
CA ALA A 26 -7.03 8.09 58.99
C ALA A 26 -7.55 9.46 58.48
N ALA A 27 -8.53 9.31 57.57
CA ALA A 27 -9.78 10.06 57.39
C ALA A 27 -10.17 11.15 58.40
N TYR A 28 -10.73 12.27 57.90
CA TYR A 28 -12.10 12.70 58.22
C TYR A 28 -12.57 13.86 57.33
N SER A 29 -13.89 14.00 57.28
CA SER A 29 -14.75 14.74 56.36
C SER A 29 -14.92 16.25 56.60
N ASN A 30 -15.48 16.89 55.57
CA ASN A 30 -16.59 17.88 55.59
C ASN A 30 -16.35 19.38 55.86
N ASN A 31 -16.92 20.12 54.89
CA ASN A 31 -17.84 21.27 55.01
C ASN A 31 -17.31 22.71 55.16
N ASN A 32 -17.59 23.44 54.07
CA ASN A 32 -18.42 24.64 53.99
C ASN A 32 -17.85 26.06 54.27
N THR A 33 -18.17 26.88 53.27
CA THR A 33 -18.73 28.25 53.32
C THR A 33 -17.84 29.49 53.34
N THR A 34 -17.95 30.21 52.20
CA THR A 34 -18.25 31.65 52.01
C THR A 34 -17.21 32.73 52.33
N ALA A 35 -16.80 33.45 51.27
CA ALA A 35 -17.16 34.85 50.96
C ALA A 35 -16.05 35.45 50.07
N ALA A 36 -16.27 35.63 48.76
CA ALA A 36 -16.85 36.83 48.14
C ALA A 36 -15.89 38.03 48.07
N THR A 37 -15.27 38.21 46.89
CA THR A 37 -15.01 39.54 46.33
C THR A 37 -15.20 39.47 44.82
N ALA A 38 -16.24 40.16 44.35
CA ALA A 38 -16.61 40.31 42.96
C ALA A 38 -15.68 41.30 42.25
N LEU A 39 -15.45 41.08 40.95
CA LEU A 39 -15.36 42.15 39.96
C LEU A 39 -15.68 41.58 38.56
N THR A 40 -16.89 41.92 38.14
CA THR A 40 -17.46 42.01 36.78
C THR A 40 -16.51 41.92 35.58
N SER A 41 -16.78 40.97 34.67
CA SER A 41 -16.61 41.15 33.23
C SER A 41 -17.64 40.32 32.43
N ILE A 42 -18.67 41.03 31.95
CA ILE A 42 -19.44 40.85 30.72
C ILE A 42 -19.27 39.48 30.02
N PHE A 43 -20.23 38.56 30.23
CA PHE A 43 -20.46 37.43 29.33
C PHE A 43 -21.27 37.91 28.14
N LEU A 44 -20.63 37.98 26.96
CA LEU A 44 -21.36 38.04 25.70
C LEU A 44 -21.83 36.64 25.34
N ASN A 45 -23.15 36.55 25.28
CA ASN A 45 -23.96 35.45 24.80
C ASN A 45 -23.60 35.14 23.34
N VAL A 46 -22.71 34.18 23.08
CA VAL A 46 -22.44 33.71 21.70
C VAL A 46 -23.58 32.80 21.30
N SER A 47 -24.57 33.41 20.66
CA SER A 47 -25.67 32.74 19.99
C SER A 47 -25.10 31.83 18.90
N LYS A 48 -25.37 30.52 19.02
CA LYS A 48 -25.11 29.49 18.00
C LYS A 48 -25.78 29.93 16.68
N ARG A 49 -24.99 30.44 15.74
CA ARG A 49 -25.45 30.67 14.36
C ARG A 49 -24.90 29.55 13.48
N PHE A 50 -25.82 28.83 12.84
CA PHE A 50 -25.51 28.07 11.64
C PHE A 50 -24.91 29.03 10.61
N PHE A 51 -23.64 28.86 10.26
CA PHE A 51 -23.03 29.59 9.18
C PHE A 51 -23.53 29.00 7.86
N SER A 52 -24.15 29.83 7.02
CA SER A 52 -24.47 29.44 5.66
C SER A 52 -23.17 29.29 4.86
N ARG A 53 -23.15 28.39 3.86
CA ARG A 53 -22.02 28.21 2.94
C ARG A 53 -21.45 29.54 2.42
N LYS A 54 -22.34 30.50 2.12
CA LYS A 54 -21.98 31.85 1.66
C LYS A 54 -21.21 32.66 2.71
N SER A 55 -21.60 32.56 3.98
CA SER A 55 -20.90 33.22 5.09
C SER A 55 -19.48 32.68 5.31
N ILE A 56 -19.26 31.40 5.01
CA ILE A 56 -17.93 30.77 5.09
C ILE A 56 -17.07 31.26 3.92
N GLU A 57 -17.62 31.25 2.69
CA GLU A 57 -16.93 31.75 1.49
C GLU A 57 -16.51 33.23 1.61
N GLU A 58 -17.34 34.06 2.24
CA GLU A 58 -17.03 35.47 2.51
C GLU A 58 -15.90 35.67 3.54
N SER A 59 -15.69 34.69 4.44
CA SER A 59 -14.62 34.73 5.45
C SER A 59 -13.26 34.21 5.00
N LEU A 60 -13.18 33.59 3.80
CA LEU A 60 -11.94 33.02 3.28
C LEU A 60 -10.86 34.10 3.00
N PRO A 61 -9.57 33.81 3.25
CA PRO A 61 -8.44 34.61 2.79
C PRO A 61 -8.46 34.86 1.27
N SER A 62 -7.94 36.01 0.82
CA SER A 62 -7.97 36.42 -0.59
C SER A 62 -7.27 35.46 -1.55
N HIS A 63 -6.27 34.69 -1.08
CA HIS A 63 -5.57 33.68 -1.88
C HIS A 63 -6.40 32.39 -2.11
N ILE A 64 -7.51 32.21 -1.38
CA ILE A 64 -8.45 31.09 -1.53
C ILE A 64 -9.73 31.53 -2.27
N LYS A 65 -10.04 32.83 -2.27
CA LYS A 65 -11.16 33.41 -3.01
C LYS A 65 -10.86 33.41 -4.51
N VAL A 66 -11.62 32.61 -5.25
CA VAL A 66 -11.65 32.70 -6.71
C VAL A 66 -12.50 33.92 -7.07
N ASP A 67 -11.89 34.98 -7.60
CA ASP A 67 -12.63 36.10 -8.20
C ASP A 67 -13.06 35.70 -9.62
N PRO A 68 -14.35 35.43 -9.87
CA PRO A 68 -14.85 35.04 -11.19
C PRO A 68 -14.77 36.18 -12.22
N HIS A 69 -14.39 37.40 -11.81
CA HIS A 69 -14.30 38.59 -12.65
C HIS A 69 -12.89 39.20 -12.73
N ALA A 70 -11.86 38.55 -12.16
CA ALA A 70 -10.49 39.01 -12.28
C ALA A 70 -10.05 38.99 -13.76
N GLN A 71 -10.16 40.14 -14.42
CA GLN A 71 -9.66 40.35 -15.78
C GLN A 71 -8.14 40.17 -15.77
N ALA A 72 -7.64 39.24 -16.59
CA ALA A 72 -6.23 39.03 -16.81
C ALA A 72 -5.54 40.37 -17.14
N ILE A 73 -4.60 40.78 -16.28
CA ILE A 73 -3.83 42.01 -16.40
C ILE A 73 -3.05 41.96 -17.72
N LYS A 74 -3.58 42.63 -18.74
CA LYS A 74 -2.82 43.14 -19.88
C LYS A 74 -2.17 44.43 -19.43
N ASP A 75 -0.85 44.41 -19.22
CA ASP A 75 0.07 45.44 -19.71
C ASP A 75 1.44 45.32 -19.02
N LYS A 76 2.45 44.98 -19.82
CA LYS A 76 3.76 45.66 -19.91
C LYS A 76 4.60 44.98 -20.99
N GLU A 77 4.22 45.21 -22.25
CA GLU A 77 5.17 45.23 -23.35
C GLU A 77 5.93 46.55 -23.27
N LYS A 78 7.16 46.51 -22.73
CA LYS A 78 8.27 47.43 -23.02
C LYS A 78 9.46 47.04 -22.16
N GLU A 79 10.20 46.04 -22.63
CA GLU A 79 11.66 46.04 -22.67
C GLU A 79 12.09 44.83 -23.50
N GLY A 80 12.72 45.13 -24.63
CA GLY A 80 13.08 44.14 -25.63
C GLY A 80 14.18 43.23 -25.14
N ILE A 81 13.81 42.04 -24.69
CA ILE A 81 14.66 40.85 -24.71
C ILE A 81 13.78 39.72 -25.27
N GLY A 82 14.14 39.24 -26.46
CA GLY A 82 13.31 38.38 -27.28
C GLY A 82 12.85 37.10 -26.57
N ARG A 83 11.53 36.89 -26.56
CA ARG A 83 10.88 35.63 -26.19
C ARG A 83 11.36 34.43 -27.02
N ASP A 84 12.04 34.67 -28.14
CA ASP A 84 12.56 33.63 -29.02
C ASP A 84 13.83 32.94 -28.48
N ALA A 85 14.51 33.52 -27.47
CA ALA A 85 15.70 32.91 -26.88
C ALA A 85 15.40 31.90 -25.76
N TYR A 86 14.19 31.92 -25.17
CA TYR A 86 13.74 30.91 -24.20
C TYR A 86 12.88 29.80 -24.83
N ALA A 87 12.44 29.98 -26.09
CA ALA A 87 11.54 29.06 -26.79
C ALA A 87 12.25 27.98 -27.63
N SER A 88 13.59 27.93 -27.64
CA SER A 88 14.35 26.98 -28.46
C SER A 88 14.76 25.68 -27.74
N GLY A 89 14.44 25.51 -26.45
CA GLY A 89 14.84 24.33 -25.66
C GLY A 89 13.83 23.19 -25.58
N ILE A 90 12.54 23.41 -25.88
CA ILE A 90 11.45 22.45 -25.59
C ILE A 90 10.47 22.33 -26.78
N ASN A 91 10.93 22.46 -28.02
CA ASN A 91 10.08 22.21 -29.18
C ASN A 91 10.20 20.76 -29.67
N GLY A 92 9.39 19.90 -29.06
CA GLY A 92 9.08 18.57 -29.55
C GLY A 92 7.70 18.13 -29.07
N ILE A 93 7.12 17.14 -29.75
CA ILE A 93 5.86 16.45 -29.42
C ILE A 93 5.74 16.12 -27.91
N TYR A 94 6.87 15.96 -27.22
CA TYR A 94 6.99 15.65 -25.81
C TYR A 94 6.78 16.84 -24.86
N GLY A 95 7.11 18.09 -25.24
CA GLY A 95 6.86 19.28 -24.42
C GLY A 95 5.36 19.54 -24.24
N ASN A 96 4.62 19.48 -25.34
CA ASN A 96 3.16 19.58 -25.33
C ASN A 96 2.50 18.41 -24.56
N ARG A 97 3.12 17.22 -24.54
CA ARG A 97 2.65 16.08 -23.74
C ARG A 97 2.99 16.23 -22.26
N ALA A 98 4.12 16.82 -21.90
CA ALA A 98 4.47 17.21 -20.52
C ALA A 98 3.45 18.18 -19.95
N GLU A 99 3.18 19.23 -20.73
CA GLU A 99 2.20 20.24 -20.36
C GLU A 99 0.79 19.65 -20.30
N SER A 100 0.43 18.73 -21.22
CA SER A 100 -0.83 17.99 -21.16
C SER A 100 -0.90 16.99 -20.01
N ALA A 101 0.24 16.44 -19.56
CA ALA A 101 0.35 15.56 -18.40
C ALA A 101 0.15 16.34 -17.09
N MET A 102 0.84 17.48 -16.95
CA MET A 102 0.65 18.43 -15.85
C MET A 102 -0.77 19.01 -15.86
N ARG A 103 -1.33 19.35 -17.03
CA ARG A 103 -2.75 19.71 -17.18
C ARG A 103 -3.70 18.53 -16.94
N GLY A 104 -3.26 17.31 -17.19
CA GLY A 104 -4.00 16.07 -16.90
C GLY A 104 -4.12 15.84 -15.39
N MET A 105 -3.11 16.22 -14.60
CA MET A 105 -3.22 16.30 -13.15
C MET A 105 -4.24 17.33 -12.68
N LEU A 106 -4.39 18.43 -13.44
CA LEU A 106 -5.41 19.46 -13.23
C LEU A 106 -6.80 19.05 -13.79
N GLY A 107 -6.89 17.89 -14.46
CA GLY A 107 -8.06 17.45 -15.22
C GLY A 107 -8.33 18.27 -16.50
N PRO A 108 -9.24 17.83 -17.38
CA PRO A 108 -9.55 18.52 -18.65
C PRO A 108 -10.22 19.91 -18.48
N LYS A 109 -10.27 20.45 -17.25
CA LYS A 109 -11.07 21.59 -16.83
C LYS A 109 -10.24 22.73 -16.23
N GLY A 110 -8.98 22.87 -16.63
CA GLY A 110 -8.23 24.10 -16.37
C GLY A 110 -8.87 25.37 -16.97
N GLN A 111 -9.92 25.26 -17.81
CA GLN A 111 -10.57 26.44 -18.44
C GLN A 111 -12.08 26.38 -18.75
N ALA A 112 -12.91 25.41 -18.33
CA ALA A 112 -14.36 25.50 -18.62
C ALA A 112 -15.28 24.89 -17.56
N ASP A 113 -16.12 25.78 -17.03
CA ASP A 113 -17.22 25.62 -16.07
C ASP A 113 -16.86 25.11 -14.68
N ALA A 114 -16.85 26.09 -13.77
CA ALA A 114 -17.04 25.99 -12.33
C ALA A 114 -18.20 25.05 -11.95
N ARG A 115 -17.94 23.74 -11.99
CA ARG A 115 -18.47 22.87 -10.92
C ARG A 115 -17.51 23.05 -9.78
N GLU A 116 -17.90 23.89 -8.83
CA GLU A 116 -17.24 24.06 -7.54
C GLU A 116 -16.84 22.68 -7.02
N SER A 117 -15.58 22.51 -6.62
CA SER A 117 -15.19 21.36 -5.80
C SER A 117 -16.24 21.21 -4.70
N ARG A 118 -16.87 20.03 -4.64
CA ARG A 118 -17.89 19.73 -3.62
C ARG A 118 -17.28 19.53 -2.24
N ALA A 119 -15.94 19.47 -2.16
CA ALA A 119 -15.25 19.42 -0.89
C ALA A 119 -15.49 20.74 -0.15
N VAL A 120 -15.84 20.60 1.13
CA VAL A 120 -16.06 21.74 2.01
C VAL A 120 -14.70 22.17 2.56
N PRO A 121 -14.38 23.48 2.61
CA PRO A 121 -13.14 23.95 3.20
C PRO A 121 -12.97 23.44 4.64
N ILE A 122 -11.82 22.82 4.90
CA ILE A 122 -11.41 22.40 6.24
C ILE A 122 -10.29 23.36 6.66
N LEU A 123 -10.68 24.36 7.45
CA LEU A 123 -9.82 25.45 7.88
C LEU A 123 -8.99 25.05 9.11
N GLY A 124 -7.83 25.69 9.26
CA GLY A 124 -6.90 25.44 10.34
C GLY A 124 -5.84 24.40 10.01
N ARG A 125 -5.00 24.12 11.02
CA ARG A 125 -3.81 23.29 10.93
C ARG A 125 -3.54 22.62 12.27
N ALA A 126 -2.82 21.51 12.29
CA ALA A 126 -2.47 20.82 13.53
C ALA A 126 -1.75 21.75 14.53
N THR A 127 -2.11 21.66 15.81
CA THR A 127 -1.42 22.34 16.90
C THR A 127 -1.06 21.36 18.01
N VAL A 128 -0.09 21.73 18.85
CA VAL A 128 0.28 20.92 20.02
C VAL A 128 -0.93 20.72 20.93
N GLN A 129 -1.62 21.80 21.29
CA GLN A 129 -2.77 21.75 22.19
C GLN A 129 -3.96 20.99 21.57
N GLY A 130 -4.22 21.18 20.28
CA GLY A 130 -5.31 20.49 19.60
C GLY A 130 -5.08 18.98 19.53
N THR A 131 -3.87 18.58 19.11
CA THR A 131 -3.50 17.16 19.00
C THR A 131 -3.50 16.46 20.36
N GLU A 132 -2.98 17.12 21.40
CA GLU A 132 -3.04 16.64 22.79
C GLU A 132 -4.49 16.45 23.26
N TYR A 133 -5.33 17.49 23.11
CA TYR A 133 -6.73 17.46 23.50
C TYR A 133 -7.53 16.34 22.83
N THR A 134 -7.27 16.10 21.54
CA THR A 134 -7.94 15.04 20.78
C THR A 134 -7.62 13.66 21.33
N LEU A 135 -6.36 13.42 21.71
CA LEU A 135 -5.94 12.14 22.26
C LEU A 135 -6.33 11.96 23.73
N ASP A 136 -6.33 13.03 24.54
CA ASP A 136 -6.78 12.98 25.94
C ASP A 136 -8.27 12.60 26.06
N ARG A 137 -9.07 12.87 25.02
CA ARG A 137 -10.49 12.46 24.96
C ARG A 137 -10.70 11.07 24.40
N SER A 138 -9.66 10.45 23.84
CA SER A 138 -9.76 9.14 23.21
C SER A 138 -9.70 8.03 24.25
N THR A 139 -10.71 7.16 24.27
CA THR A 139 -10.66 5.93 25.09
C THR A 139 -9.68 4.89 24.56
N VAL A 140 -9.05 5.11 23.40
CA VAL A 140 -8.14 4.17 22.75
C VAL A 140 -6.70 4.68 22.82
N PHE A 141 -6.48 5.98 22.60
CA PHE A 141 -5.14 6.54 22.39
C PHE A 141 -4.64 7.45 23.50
N GLU A 142 -5.40 7.68 24.58
CA GLU A 142 -4.95 8.50 25.73
C GLU A 142 -3.57 8.05 26.25
N HIS A 143 -3.37 6.73 26.35
CA HIS A 143 -2.12 6.10 26.82
C HIS A 143 -1.31 5.42 25.71
N TRP A 144 -1.77 5.50 24.46
CA TRP A 144 -1.12 4.89 23.30
C TRP A 144 -0.87 5.92 22.20
N ARG A 145 0.01 6.85 22.55
CA ARG A 145 0.39 7.99 21.72
C ARG A 145 1.88 8.25 21.76
N TYR A 146 2.35 9.01 20.78
CA TYR A 146 3.71 9.51 20.71
C TYR A 146 3.73 11.03 20.76
N ARG A 147 4.67 11.62 21.49
CA ARG A 147 4.92 13.05 21.47
C ARG A 147 6.11 13.34 20.57
N CYS A 148 5.88 14.06 19.48
CA CYS A 148 6.94 14.48 18.56
C CYS A 148 8.00 15.33 19.27
N PRO A 149 9.28 15.21 18.88
CA PRO A 149 10.34 16.10 19.38
C PRO A 149 10.05 17.57 19.05
N GLU A 150 10.60 18.48 19.86
CA GLU A 150 10.59 19.90 19.54
C GLU A 150 11.36 20.16 18.22
N PRO A 151 10.88 21.08 17.35
CA PRO A 151 9.81 22.05 17.58
C PRO A 151 8.41 21.58 17.15
N VAL A 152 8.23 20.30 16.78
CA VAL A 152 6.92 19.80 16.32
C VAL A 152 5.95 19.69 17.50
N GLY A 153 6.37 19.01 18.57
CA GLY A 153 5.63 18.93 19.84
C GLY A 153 4.26 18.21 19.80
N TRP A 154 3.73 17.86 18.62
CA TRP A 154 2.42 17.23 18.45
C TRP A 154 2.30 15.89 19.16
N HIS A 155 1.08 15.56 19.59
CA HIS A 155 0.74 14.26 20.13
C HIS A 155 0.07 13.44 19.02
N LEU A 156 0.72 12.38 18.55
CA LEU A 156 0.22 11.49 17.49
C LEU A 156 -0.35 10.20 18.10
N SER A 157 -1.50 9.75 17.62
CA SER A 157 -1.98 8.40 17.90
C SER A 157 -0.94 7.38 17.40
N LYS A 158 -0.66 6.32 18.19
CA LYS A 158 0.35 5.33 17.78
C LYS A 158 -0.01 4.58 16.50
N LEU A 159 -1.30 4.48 16.21
CA LEU A 159 -1.82 4.06 14.91
C LEU A 159 -2.39 5.26 14.16
N GLY A 160 -2.04 5.36 12.88
CA GLY A 160 -2.63 6.28 11.93
C GLY A 160 -3.30 5.56 10.77
N SER A 161 -4.01 6.34 9.94
CA SER A 161 -4.71 5.83 8.76
C SER A 161 -3.94 6.15 7.48
N ALA A 162 -3.74 5.17 6.60
CA ALA A 162 -3.22 5.36 5.24
C ALA A 162 -4.33 5.16 4.19
N THR A 163 -4.42 6.06 3.21
CA THR A 163 -5.50 6.02 2.21
C THR A 163 -5.16 5.23 0.93
N CYS A 164 -3.95 4.69 0.79
CA CYS A 164 -3.44 4.04 -0.43
C CYS A 164 -4.26 2.85 -0.97
N LYS A 165 -5.22 2.33 -0.20
CA LYS A 165 -6.10 1.20 -0.59
C LYS A 165 -7.59 1.51 -0.50
N MET A 166 -7.95 2.78 -0.33
CA MET A 166 -9.35 3.20 -0.24
C MET A 166 -10.04 3.28 -1.61
N VAL A 167 -9.30 3.16 -2.72
CA VAL A 167 -9.82 3.27 -4.09
C VAL A 167 -10.77 2.11 -4.43
N ASP A 168 -10.59 0.94 -3.83
CA ASP A 168 -11.35 -0.26 -4.19
C ASP A 168 -12.82 -0.20 -3.72
N ASN A 169 -13.08 0.44 -2.57
CA ASN A 169 -14.42 0.66 -2.03
C ASN A 169 -14.49 1.99 -1.26
N ILE A 170 -14.73 3.08 -1.99
CA ILE A 170 -14.72 4.45 -1.44
C ILE A 170 -15.76 4.63 -0.33
N GLY A 171 -16.95 4.04 -0.45
CA GLY A 171 -18.02 4.20 0.54
C GLY A 171 -17.64 3.63 1.90
N GLU A 172 -17.25 2.36 1.91
CA GLU A 172 -16.77 1.66 3.12
C GLU A 172 -15.51 2.31 3.70
N ALA A 173 -14.60 2.78 2.84
CA ALA A 173 -13.41 3.49 3.28
C ALA A 173 -13.70 4.82 3.99
N VAL A 174 -14.70 5.58 3.53
CA VAL A 174 -15.14 6.82 4.17
C VAL A 174 -15.78 6.53 5.53
N GLU A 175 -16.64 5.52 5.63
CA GLU A 175 -17.23 5.12 6.92
C GLU A 175 -16.15 4.67 7.92
N SER A 176 -15.18 3.89 7.45
CA SER A 176 -14.03 3.48 8.27
C SER A 176 -13.19 4.68 8.72
N LEU A 177 -12.96 5.66 7.84
CA LEU A 177 -12.23 6.88 8.18
C LEU A 177 -12.94 7.68 9.27
N GLN A 178 -14.27 7.83 9.16
CA GLN A 178 -15.08 8.53 10.17
C GLN A 178 -14.98 7.83 11.52
N LEU A 179 -15.13 6.50 11.56
CA LEU A 179 -14.96 5.72 12.78
C LEU A 179 -13.60 5.95 13.44
N GLN A 180 -12.52 5.96 12.66
CA GLN A 180 -11.16 6.20 13.16
C GLN A 180 -11.03 7.58 13.83
N ILE A 181 -11.55 8.62 13.19
CA ILE A 181 -11.57 9.99 13.73
C ILE A 181 -12.31 10.03 15.07
N ILE A 182 -13.50 9.42 15.12
CA ILE A 182 -14.36 9.40 16.32
C ILE A 182 -13.66 8.70 17.50
N LYS A 183 -12.90 7.65 17.20
CA LYS A 183 -12.15 6.89 18.19
C LYS A 183 -10.84 7.57 18.61
N GLY A 184 -10.52 8.73 18.02
CA GLY A 184 -9.37 9.55 18.39
C GLY A 184 -8.08 9.21 17.64
N CYS A 185 -8.14 8.46 16.53
CA CYS A 185 -7.02 8.42 15.60
C CYS A 185 -6.85 9.83 15.04
N ASN A 186 -5.64 10.40 15.11
CA ASN A 186 -5.44 11.80 14.76
C ASN A 186 -4.35 12.04 13.71
N VAL A 187 -3.70 11.01 13.18
CA VAL A 187 -2.75 11.13 12.07
C VAL A 187 -3.25 10.37 10.83
N PHE A 188 -3.39 11.09 9.72
CA PHE A 188 -4.00 10.61 8.48
C PHE A 188 -3.08 10.88 7.31
N GLU A 189 -2.73 9.84 6.57
CA GLU A 189 -1.96 9.93 5.35
C GLU A 189 -2.83 9.90 4.11
N ILE A 190 -2.64 10.89 3.25
CA ILE A 190 -3.19 11.00 1.92
C ILE A 190 -2.13 10.56 0.91
N ASP A 191 -2.39 9.46 0.22
CA ASP A 191 -1.56 8.98 -0.88
C ASP A 191 -1.72 9.90 -2.10
N GLY A 192 -0.63 10.53 -2.53
CA GLY A 192 -0.62 11.41 -3.69
C GLY A 192 -0.86 10.73 -5.02
N SER A 193 -0.62 9.42 -5.11
CA SER A 193 -0.94 8.64 -6.30
C SER A 193 -2.45 8.34 -6.42
N ALA A 194 -3.20 8.47 -5.32
CA ALA A 194 -4.63 8.15 -5.23
C ALA A 194 -5.52 9.42 -5.26
N SER A 195 -5.37 10.30 -6.25
CA SER A 195 -6.13 11.56 -6.27
C SER A 195 -7.66 11.38 -6.34
N GLU A 196 -8.11 10.26 -6.90
CA GLU A 196 -9.53 9.97 -7.13
C GLU A 196 -10.34 9.92 -5.83
N ILE A 197 -9.67 9.61 -4.71
CA ILE A 197 -10.30 9.49 -3.39
C ILE A 197 -10.13 10.72 -2.51
N HIS A 198 -9.30 11.70 -2.90
CA HIS A 198 -8.99 12.88 -2.07
C HIS A 198 -10.25 13.64 -1.65
N GLN A 199 -11.21 13.82 -2.57
CA GLN A 199 -12.50 14.47 -2.27
C GLN A 199 -13.32 13.69 -1.25
N SER A 200 -13.37 12.37 -1.38
CA SER A 200 -14.12 11.49 -0.49
C SER A 200 -13.50 11.44 0.91
N VAL A 201 -12.16 11.38 0.99
CA VAL A 201 -11.41 11.44 2.25
C VAL A 201 -11.66 12.77 2.96
N ALA A 202 -11.52 13.90 2.25
CA ALA A 202 -11.75 15.21 2.83
C ALA A 202 -13.21 15.39 3.29
N ARG A 203 -14.18 14.93 2.49
CA ARG A 203 -15.58 14.94 2.87
C ARG A 203 -15.84 14.09 4.12
N GLY A 204 -15.31 12.87 4.16
CA GLY A 204 -15.43 11.97 5.31
C GLY A 204 -14.88 12.60 6.58
N MET A 205 -13.70 13.22 6.48
CA MET A 205 -13.08 13.94 7.58
C MET A 205 -13.94 15.13 8.05
N PHE A 206 -14.40 15.97 7.12
CA PHE A 206 -15.27 17.11 7.44
C PHE A 206 -16.56 16.68 8.16
N GLU A 207 -17.24 15.66 7.63
CA GLU A 207 -18.48 15.14 8.22
C GLU A 207 -18.24 14.60 9.64
N ALA A 208 -17.13 13.90 9.88
CA ALA A 208 -16.75 13.45 11.22
C ALA A 208 -16.44 14.62 12.17
N LEU A 209 -15.66 15.61 11.73
CA LEU A 209 -15.33 16.77 12.55
C LEU A 209 -16.60 17.52 12.98
N GLN A 210 -17.54 17.73 12.06
CA GLN A 210 -18.80 18.39 12.36
C GLN A 210 -19.69 17.57 13.29
N ALA A 211 -19.86 16.27 13.01
CA ALA A 211 -20.77 15.42 13.77
C ALA A 211 -20.35 15.26 15.25
N PHE A 212 -19.04 15.35 15.54
CA PHE A 212 -18.48 15.12 16.87
C PHE A 212 -17.91 16.37 17.54
N GLU A 213 -18.17 17.54 16.97
CA GLU A 213 -17.70 18.84 17.47
C GLU A 213 -16.17 18.84 17.71
N LEU A 214 -15.43 18.27 16.75
CA LEU A 214 -13.97 18.18 16.77
C LEU A 214 -13.36 19.31 15.94
N ASP A 215 -12.18 19.78 16.35
CA ASP A 215 -11.46 20.85 15.66
C ASP A 215 -10.34 20.29 14.77
N ARG A 216 -10.12 20.91 13.61
CA ARG A 216 -9.05 20.55 12.66
C ARG A 216 -7.67 20.62 13.30
N SER A 217 -7.49 21.47 14.32
CA SER A 217 -6.25 21.58 15.09
C SER A 217 -5.84 20.30 15.83
N GLY A 218 -6.79 19.38 16.00
CA GLY A 218 -6.61 18.06 16.59
C GLY A 218 -5.93 17.02 15.72
N PHE A 219 -5.84 17.27 14.41
CA PHE A 219 -5.55 16.25 13.41
C PHE A 219 -4.31 16.63 12.61
N VAL A 220 -3.51 15.63 12.24
CA VAL A 220 -2.31 15.76 11.41
C VAL A 220 -2.56 15.09 10.06
N VAL A 221 -2.56 15.89 9.01
CA VAL A 221 -2.67 15.43 7.62
C VAL A 221 -1.27 15.32 7.01
N VAL A 222 -0.87 14.09 6.74
CA VAL A 222 0.36 13.72 6.05
C VAL A 222 0.05 13.50 4.57
N ALA A 223 0.80 14.09 3.67
CA ALA A 223 0.63 13.92 2.23
C ALA A 223 1.89 13.29 1.63
N ARG A 224 1.77 12.15 0.96
CA ARG A 224 2.89 11.55 0.21
C ARG A 224 2.89 12.07 -1.22
N CYS A 225 4.03 12.57 -1.68
CA CYS A 225 4.16 13.18 -3.00
C CYS A 225 5.44 12.71 -3.67
N GLY A 226 5.40 12.48 -4.97
CA GLY A 226 6.59 12.23 -5.78
C GLY A 226 6.44 11.04 -6.70
N LEU A 227 5.56 10.08 -6.42
CA LEU A 227 5.31 8.96 -7.33
C LEU A 227 4.08 9.19 -8.21
N ILE A 228 4.25 8.90 -9.49
CA ILE A 228 3.20 8.89 -10.51
C ILE A 228 3.06 7.45 -10.97
N THR A 229 1.90 6.85 -10.72
CA THR A 229 1.62 5.46 -11.06
C THR A 229 0.62 5.40 -12.20
N GLN A 230 0.98 4.71 -13.28
CA GLN A 230 0.09 4.37 -14.37
C GLN A 230 -0.90 3.29 -13.88
N PRO A 231 -2.23 3.53 -13.97
CA PRO A 231 -3.21 2.52 -13.61
C PRO A 231 -3.06 1.27 -14.50
N PRO A 232 -3.23 0.06 -13.94
CA PRO A 232 -3.10 -1.18 -14.70
C PRO A 232 -4.05 -1.27 -15.90
N PHE A 233 -5.22 -0.60 -15.84
CA PHE A 233 -6.26 -0.64 -16.88
C PHE A 233 -6.14 0.42 -18.00
N GLN A 234 -5.27 1.43 -17.86
CA GLN A 234 -5.12 2.47 -18.89
C GLN A 234 -4.60 1.89 -20.22
N GLU A 235 -3.82 0.79 -20.14
CA GLU A 235 -3.22 0.09 -21.30
C GLU A 235 -4.25 -0.40 -22.32
N GLU A 236 -5.49 -0.66 -21.89
CA GLU A 236 -6.52 -1.28 -22.72
C GLU A 236 -7.60 -0.31 -23.17
N ILE A 237 -7.98 0.66 -22.33
CA ILE A 237 -8.94 1.71 -22.71
C ILE A 237 -8.46 2.39 -24.00
N THR A 238 -7.17 2.75 -24.07
CA THR A 238 -6.63 3.44 -25.26
C THR A 238 -6.45 2.50 -26.46
N LYS A 239 -6.21 1.19 -26.27
CA LYS A 239 -6.15 0.21 -27.38
C LYS A 239 -7.53 0.03 -28.03
N VAL A 240 -8.59 0.00 -27.22
CA VAL A 240 -9.99 -0.05 -27.68
C VAL A 240 -10.44 1.26 -28.31
N GLU A 241 -10.00 2.42 -27.80
CA GLU A 241 -10.25 3.71 -28.45
C GLU A 241 -9.61 3.78 -29.84
N THR A 242 -8.40 3.25 -30.03
CA THR A 242 -7.79 3.17 -31.37
C THR A 242 -8.47 2.17 -32.31
N SER A 243 -9.08 1.09 -31.81
CA SER A 243 -9.79 0.12 -32.67
C SER A 243 -11.22 0.57 -33.02
N ASN A 244 -11.88 1.34 -32.15
CA ASN A 244 -13.28 1.76 -32.34
C ASN A 244 -13.45 3.14 -33.00
N THR A 245 -12.39 3.93 -33.17
CA THR A 245 -12.51 5.32 -33.68
C THR A 245 -12.49 5.47 -35.20
N ALA A 246 -12.16 4.42 -35.96
CA ALA A 246 -12.14 4.52 -37.43
C ALA A 246 -13.55 4.47 -38.06
N ALA A 247 -14.45 3.62 -37.55
CA ALA A 247 -15.77 3.40 -38.15
C ALA A 247 -16.92 4.17 -37.46
N VAL A 248 -16.78 4.50 -36.17
CA VAL A 248 -17.88 5.06 -35.35
C VAL A 248 -17.93 6.59 -35.36
N ARG A 249 -16.90 7.26 -35.90
CA ARG A 249 -16.76 8.73 -35.91
C ARG A 249 -17.90 9.47 -36.62
N ASN A 250 -18.66 8.82 -37.49
CA ASN A 250 -19.67 9.48 -38.34
C ASN A 250 -21.13 9.34 -37.87
N ARG A 251 -21.43 8.64 -36.76
CA ARG A 251 -22.85 8.37 -36.39
C ARG A 251 -23.26 8.69 -34.95
N ILE A 252 -22.34 9.05 -34.06
CA ILE A 252 -22.67 9.23 -32.63
C ILE A 252 -22.06 10.53 -32.08
N ILE A 253 -22.27 11.65 -32.78
CA ILE A 253 -21.77 12.96 -32.32
C ILE A 253 -22.75 13.71 -31.38
N PRO A 254 -24.10 13.57 -31.42
CA PRO A 254 -24.95 14.36 -30.51
C PRO A 254 -25.26 13.75 -29.13
N LEU A 255 -25.18 12.42 -28.95
CA LEU A 255 -25.55 11.79 -27.66
C LEU A 255 -24.35 11.49 -26.74
N PHE A 256 -23.16 11.22 -27.29
CA PHE A 256 -21.96 10.90 -26.50
C PHE A 256 -21.29 12.13 -25.89
N GLU A 257 -21.47 13.32 -26.48
CA GLU A 257 -21.03 14.60 -25.91
C GLU A 257 -21.77 14.91 -24.58
N ARG A 258 -23.01 14.42 -24.39
CA ARG A 258 -23.75 14.60 -23.13
C ARG A 258 -23.33 13.66 -22.01
N TYR A 259 -22.78 12.48 -22.32
CA TYR A 259 -22.28 11.54 -21.30
C TYR A 259 -20.81 11.77 -20.92
N LYS A 260 -20.04 12.46 -21.78
CA LYS A 260 -18.70 12.95 -21.44
C LYS A 260 -18.70 14.07 -20.39
N ALA A 261 -19.87 14.66 -20.10
CA ALA A 261 -20.03 15.78 -19.17
C ALA A 261 -20.34 15.38 -17.70
N SER A 262 -20.38 14.09 -17.34
CA SER A 262 -20.89 13.64 -16.04
C SER A 262 -20.05 12.64 -15.24
N SER A 263 -18.78 12.36 -15.56
CA SER A 263 -17.91 11.58 -14.66
C SER A 263 -16.47 12.11 -14.54
N LEU A 264 -16.25 12.60 -13.31
CA LEU A 264 -15.10 13.02 -12.51
C LEU A 264 -13.62 12.77 -12.95
N PRO A 265 -12.69 13.54 -12.33
CA PRO A 265 -11.29 13.63 -12.67
C PRO A 265 -10.45 12.59 -11.94
N ALA A 266 -9.51 12.01 -12.67
CA ALA A 266 -8.46 11.17 -12.14
C ALA A 266 -7.15 11.78 -12.63
N THR A 267 -6.16 11.91 -11.76
CA THR A 267 -4.75 12.19 -12.12
C THR A 267 -4.12 11.14 -13.03
N SER A 268 -4.89 10.17 -13.50
CA SER A 268 -4.55 9.41 -14.69
C SER A 268 -4.40 10.37 -15.86
N LEU A 269 -3.25 10.30 -16.51
CA LEU A 269 -2.97 10.94 -17.78
C LEU A 269 -4.04 10.59 -18.82
N LYS A 270 -5.14 11.36 -18.86
CA LYS A 270 -6.23 11.20 -19.84
C LYS A 270 -5.79 11.55 -21.27
N SER A 271 -4.53 11.96 -21.47
CA SER A 271 -3.94 12.32 -22.75
C SER A 271 -2.79 11.36 -23.16
N GLY A 272 -3.09 10.12 -23.58
CA GLY A 272 -2.15 9.28 -24.34
C GLY A 272 -0.71 9.12 -23.80
N PHE A 273 -0.49 9.37 -22.52
CA PHE A 273 0.82 9.38 -21.89
C PHE A 273 0.90 8.16 -21.00
N ARG A 274 1.87 7.29 -21.29
CA ARG A 274 2.04 6.00 -20.62
C ARG A 274 3.49 5.85 -20.21
N ILE A 275 3.74 5.75 -18.91
CA ILE A 275 5.09 5.56 -18.35
C ILE A 275 5.73 4.29 -18.92
N SER A 276 4.91 3.28 -19.19
CA SER A 276 5.29 2.00 -19.83
C SER A 276 5.78 2.12 -21.27
N GLU A 277 5.41 3.18 -21.98
CA GLU A 277 5.75 3.39 -23.40
C GLU A 277 6.87 4.42 -23.61
N LEU A 278 7.20 5.20 -22.57
CA LEU A 278 8.29 6.16 -22.62
C LEU A 278 9.62 5.46 -22.36
N ASP A 279 10.69 5.93 -22.98
CA ASP A 279 12.05 5.58 -22.56
C ASP A 279 12.57 6.55 -21.47
N ASP A 280 13.72 6.25 -20.88
CA ASP A 280 14.27 7.06 -19.78
C ASP A 280 14.70 8.46 -20.23
N THR A 281 15.08 8.64 -21.50
CA THR A 281 15.41 9.96 -22.05
C THR A 281 14.17 10.83 -22.21
N GLN A 282 13.04 10.22 -22.58
CA GLN A 282 11.75 10.87 -22.69
C GLN A 282 11.21 11.22 -21.31
N LEU A 283 11.34 10.33 -20.32
CA LEU A 283 11.00 10.64 -18.93
C LEU A 283 11.85 11.79 -18.38
N ALA A 284 13.16 11.77 -18.61
CA ALA A 284 14.06 12.83 -18.13
C ALA A 284 13.69 14.22 -18.69
N ARG A 285 13.25 14.30 -19.96
CA ARG A 285 12.73 15.56 -20.57
C ARG A 285 11.48 16.12 -19.88
N LEU A 286 10.80 15.30 -19.10
CA LEU A 286 9.60 15.62 -18.33
C LEU A 286 9.92 15.86 -16.86
N ASN A 287 11.20 15.88 -16.48
CA ASN A 287 11.68 15.87 -15.10
C ASN A 287 11.14 14.66 -14.32
N LEU A 288 10.96 13.53 -15.01
CA LEU A 288 10.56 12.25 -14.43
C LEU A 288 11.71 11.27 -14.43
N ARG A 289 11.76 10.43 -13.39
CA ARG A 289 12.72 9.34 -13.27
C ARG A 289 12.00 8.01 -13.12
N ARG A 290 12.44 6.97 -13.82
CA ARG A 290 11.76 5.68 -13.77
C ARG A 290 11.97 5.00 -12.41
N VAL A 291 10.88 4.54 -11.79
CA VAL A 291 10.93 3.64 -10.63
C VAL A 291 10.72 2.20 -11.09
N ASN A 292 9.73 1.97 -11.94
CA ASN A 292 9.46 0.67 -12.56
C ASN A 292 8.74 0.86 -13.91
N HIS A 293 8.23 -0.23 -14.51
CA HIS A 293 7.55 -0.18 -15.80
C HIS A 293 6.33 0.76 -15.82
N ARG A 294 5.61 0.90 -14.70
CA ARG A 294 4.37 1.69 -14.59
C ARG A 294 4.48 2.89 -13.65
N THR A 295 5.59 3.07 -12.96
CA THR A 295 5.76 4.14 -11.97
C THR A 295 6.99 4.99 -12.29
N ALA A 296 6.83 6.30 -12.19
CA ALA A 296 7.90 7.28 -12.29
C ALA A 296 7.88 8.24 -11.10
N ALA A 297 9.05 8.74 -10.71
CA ALA A 297 9.21 9.77 -9.70
C ALA A 297 9.23 11.16 -10.36
N GLY A 298 8.33 12.04 -9.96
CA GLY A 298 8.28 13.46 -10.31
C GLY A 298 8.72 14.32 -9.14
N LEU A 299 10.04 14.41 -8.96
CA LEU A 299 10.67 15.19 -7.89
C LEU A 299 11.33 16.43 -8.50
N SER A 300 10.51 17.41 -8.84
CA SER A 300 10.92 18.77 -9.19
C SER A 300 9.94 19.78 -8.60
N PRO A 301 10.32 21.06 -8.44
CA PRO A 301 9.41 22.10 -7.98
C PRO A 301 8.10 22.16 -8.78
N ASP A 302 8.14 21.99 -10.11
CA ASP A 302 6.94 22.00 -10.97
C ASP A 302 5.96 20.86 -10.63
N TRP A 303 6.48 19.65 -10.40
CA TRP A 303 5.66 18.50 -10.03
C TRP A 303 5.09 18.64 -8.61
N LEU A 304 5.86 19.23 -7.69
CA LEU A 304 5.37 19.54 -6.34
C LEU A 304 4.27 20.61 -6.37
N ASP A 305 4.41 21.64 -7.20
CA ASP A 305 3.40 22.70 -7.35
C ASP A 305 2.09 22.17 -7.94
N ALA A 306 2.19 21.31 -8.96
CA ALA A 306 1.05 20.59 -9.51
C ALA A 306 0.39 19.69 -8.46
N PHE A 307 1.18 19.04 -7.60
CA PHE A 307 0.67 18.25 -6.48
C PHE A 307 -0.10 19.10 -5.46
N PHE A 308 0.48 20.21 -4.98
CA PHE A 308 -0.17 21.11 -4.04
C PHE A 308 -1.49 21.64 -4.59
N THR A 309 -1.48 22.08 -5.86
CA THR A 309 -2.69 22.55 -6.55
C THR A 309 -3.78 21.49 -6.58
N ASN A 310 -3.41 20.25 -6.90
CA ASN A 310 -4.33 19.13 -6.98
C ASN A 310 -4.91 18.74 -5.61
N VAL A 311 -4.07 18.67 -4.57
CA VAL A 311 -4.52 18.40 -3.20
C VAL A 311 -5.42 19.52 -2.71
N ALA A 312 -5.03 20.79 -2.88
CA ALA A 312 -5.84 21.94 -2.48
C ALA A 312 -7.20 21.95 -3.18
N TYR A 313 -7.24 21.63 -4.48
CA TYR A 313 -8.48 21.56 -5.26
C TYR A 313 -9.43 20.46 -4.75
N ASN A 314 -8.91 19.26 -4.49
CA ASN A 314 -9.73 18.11 -4.13
C ASN A 314 -10.06 18.01 -2.64
N THR A 315 -9.18 18.46 -1.77
CA THR A 315 -9.38 18.33 -0.32
C THR A 315 -9.90 19.59 0.33
N ARG A 316 -9.58 20.76 -0.24
CA ARG A 316 -9.84 22.08 0.37
C ARG A 316 -9.29 22.21 1.79
N PHE A 317 -8.19 21.51 2.10
CA PHE A 317 -7.40 21.84 3.28
C PHE A 317 -6.75 23.20 3.09
N GLU A 318 -6.84 24.04 4.12
CA GLU A 318 -6.09 25.30 4.17
C GLU A 318 -4.58 25.04 4.25
N CYS A 319 -4.18 24.00 4.99
CA CYS A 319 -2.79 23.66 5.25
C CYS A 319 -2.60 22.13 5.25
N ILE A 320 -1.49 21.69 4.66
CA ILE A 320 -0.97 20.33 4.81
C ILE A 320 -0.01 20.33 6.00
N ASP A 321 -0.17 19.41 6.95
CA ASP A 321 0.66 19.42 8.16
C ASP A 321 2.05 18.83 7.87
N VAL A 322 2.12 17.73 7.09
CA VAL A 322 3.39 17.10 6.70
C VAL A 322 3.36 16.72 5.23
N LEU A 323 4.38 17.11 4.46
CA LEU A 323 4.62 16.58 3.11
C LEU A 323 5.80 15.60 3.14
N LEU A 324 5.61 14.39 2.65
CA LEU A 324 6.67 13.39 2.51
C LEU A 324 7.04 13.22 1.03
N LEU A 325 8.31 13.49 0.70
CA LEU A 325 8.85 13.23 -0.63
C LEU A 325 9.12 11.73 -0.82
N GLU A 326 8.34 11.11 -1.70
CA GLU A 326 8.43 9.72 -2.10
C GLU A 326 9.22 9.58 -3.41
N GLY A 327 9.96 8.49 -3.57
CA GLY A 327 10.78 8.27 -4.77
C GLY A 327 12.13 8.99 -4.75
N ILE A 328 12.52 9.59 -3.62
CA ILE A 328 13.79 10.35 -3.49
C ILE A 328 15.02 9.49 -3.78
N HIS A 329 14.93 8.17 -3.58
CA HIS A 329 15.98 7.22 -3.96
C HIS A 329 16.34 7.27 -5.45
N THR A 330 15.41 7.67 -6.32
CA THR A 330 15.67 7.83 -7.76
C THR A 330 16.63 8.97 -8.08
N LEU A 331 16.85 9.91 -7.15
CA LEU A 331 17.85 10.96 -7.32
C LEU A 331 19.28 10.41 -7.23
N PHE A 332 19.47 9.31 -6.52
CA PHE A 332 20.77 8.64 -6.30
C PHE A 332 21.07 7.66 -7.45
N ASP A 333 21.08 8.17 -8.67
CA ASP A 333 21.19 7.42 -9.93
C ASP A 333 22.65 7.16 -10.39
N GLY A 334 23.63 7.47 -9.54
CA GLY A 334 25.06 7.30 -9.83
C GLY A 334 25.70 8.51 -10.51
N ARG A 335 24.96 9.61 -10.72
CA ARG A 335 25.56 10.92 -11.06
C ARG A 335 26.45 11.43 -9.92
N PRO A 336 27.34 12.40 -10.19
CA PRO A 336 28.15 13.04 -9.16
C PRO A 336 27.29 13.57 -8.01
N ASP A 337 27.79 13.42 -6.78
CA ASP A 337 27.05 13.79 -5.57
C ASP A 337 26.63 15.26 -5.56
N GLU A 338 27.42 16.16 -6.14
CA GLU A 338 27.12 17.59 -6.25
C GLU A 338 25.79 17.84 -7.00
N HIS A 339 25.55 17.14 -8.11
CA HIS A 339 24.30 17.29 -8.87
C HIS A 339 23.09 16.74 -8.10
N VAL A 340 23.28 15.64 -7.37
CA VAL A 340 22.23 15.07 -6.52
C VAL A 340 21.92 16.01 -5.36
N ASP A 341 22.94 16.62 -4.76
CA ASP A 341 22.81 17.60 -3.69
C ASP A 341 22.07 18.85 -4.16
N ASP A 342 22.39 19.34 -5.35
CA ASP A 342 21.71 20.51 -5.93
C ASP A 342 20.23 20.24 -6.20
N ASP A 343 19.89 19.06 -6.75
CA ASP A 343 18.50 18.62 -6.96
C ASP A 343 17.73 18.58 -5.62
N VAL A 344 18.31 17.95 -4.59
CA VAL A 344 17.69 17.86 -3.25
C VAL A 344 17.58 19.23 -2.58
N LEU A 345 18.62 20.06 -2.70
CA LEU A 345 18.63 21.41 -2.14
C LEU A 345 17.54 22.28 -2.78
N GLN A 346 17.34 22.18 -4.10
CA GLN A 346 16.27 22.89 -4.79
C GLN A 346 14.89 22.47 -4.29
N LEU A 347 14.68 21.16 -4.07
CA LEU A 347 13.42 20.64 -3.50
C LEU A 347 13.19 21.18 -2.08
N PHE A 348 14.19 21.11 -1.21
CA PHE A 348 14.07 21.61 0.16
C PHE A 348 13.87 23.12 0.21
N ALA A 349 14.58 23.89 -0.62
CA ALA A 349 14.37 25.34 -0.71
C ALA A 349 12.94 25.69 -1.15
N TYR A 350 12.39 24.95 -2.11
CA TYR A 350 10.99 25.09 -2.52
C TYR A 350 10.04 24.77 -1.35
N LEU A 351 10.25 23.69 -0.61
CA LEU A 351 9.41 23.31 0.53
C LEU A 351 9.48 24.32 1.69
N GLU A 352 10.67 24.85 2.00
CA GLU A 352 10.82 25.94 2.97
C GLU A 352 10.04 27.20 2.55
N ASN A 353 9.95 27.47 1.24
CA ASN A 353 9.11 28.55 0.74
C ASN A 353 7.61 28.24 0.94
N GLN A 354 7.16 27.00 0.72
CA GLN A 354 5.78 26.59 1.01
C GLN A 354 5.44 26.70 2.50
N VAL A 355 6.41 26.42 3.38
CA VAL A 355 6.24 26.63 4.83
C VAL A 355 6.11 28.11 5.17
N LYS A 356 6.95 28.97 4.59
CA LYS A 356 6.85 30.44 4.78
C LYS A 356 5.50 30.99 4.31
N GLN A 357 4.91 30.40 3.28
CA GLN A 357 3.58 30.77 2.77
C GLN A 357 2.42 30.24 3.63
N GLY A 358 2.68 29.34 4.58
CA GLY A 358 1.67 28.76 5.47
C GLY A 358 0.89 27.59 4.86
N VAL A 359 1.22 27.18 3.62
CA VAL A 359 0.57 26.06 2.92
C VAL A 359 1.02 24.71 3.52
N LEU A 360 2.22 24.68 4.12
CA LEU A 360 2.85 23.51 4.71
C LEU A 360 3.35 23.83 6.12
N GLN A 361 3.27 22.89 7.07
CA GLN A 361 3.92 23.06 8.38
C GLN A 361 5.31 22.41 8.45
N TYR A 362 5.42 21.14 8.06
CA TYR A 362 6.68 20.39 8.05
C TYR A 362 6.82 19.53 6.81
N TYR A 363 8.06 19.09 6.53
CA TYR A 363 8.30 18.11 5.48
C TYR A 363 9.23 17.00 5.91
N GLY A 364 9.29 15.98 5.08
CA GLY A 364 10.04 14.78 5.29
C GLY A 364 10.28 14.01 4.00
N ILE A 365 10.81 12.81 4.15
CA ILE A 365 10.99 11.87 3.03
C ILE A 365 10.35 10.53 3.36
N SER A 366 9.86 9.85 2.33
CA SER A 366 9.36 8.48 2.41
C SER A 366 10.18 7.59 1.46
N SER A 367 10.86 6.59 2.00
CA SER A 367 11.65 5.69 1.17
C SER A 367 11.95 4.36 1.86
N PRO A 368 11.82 3.22 1.15
CA PRO A 368 12.31 1.93 1.66
C PRO A 368 13.83 1.87 1.78
N HIS A 369 14.56 2.83 1.17
CA HIS A 369 16.02 2.87 1.15
C HIS A 369 16.62 3.71 2.29
N LEU A 370 15.81 4.11 3.28
CA LEU A 370 16.31 4.73 4.50
C LEU A 370 16.96 3.73 5.46
N ALA A 371 16.51 2.47 5.42
CA ALA A 371 17.08 1.38 6.19
C ALA A 371 17.94 0.47 5.29
N SER A 372 18.77 -0.34 5.94
CA SER A 372 19.48 -1.42 5.25
C SER A 372 18.48 -2.38 4.58
N PRO A 373 18.79 -2.92 3.39
CA PRO A 373 17.88 -3.81 2.68
C PRO A 373 17.60 -5.09 3.46
N VAL A 374 16.45 -5.69 3.20
CA VAL A 374 16.07 -6.99 3.78
C VAL A 374 17.01 -8.06 3.22
N PRO A 375 17.74 -8.81 4.06
CA PRO A 375 18.56 -9.92 3.60
C PRO A 375 17.69 -10.99 2.93
N ARG A 376 18.08 -11.42 1.73
CA ARG A 376 17.38 -12.46 0.97
C ARG A 376 18.36 -13.55 0.52
N ASN A 377 18.03 -14.78 0.88
CA ASN A 377 18.84 -15.96 0.57
C ASN A 377 18.33 -16.62 -0.71
N TYR A 378 18.80 -16.13 -1.87
CA TYR A 378 18.45 -16.69 -3.17
C TYR A 378 19.16 -18.05 -3.39
N PRO A 379 18.42 -19.16 -3.65
CA PRO A 379 19.05 -20.43 -3.97
C PRO A 379 19.71 -20.36 -5.35
N LYS A 380 20.72 -21.22 -5.57
CA LYS A 380 21.29 -21.38 -6.92
C LYS A 380 20.25 -21.98 -7.84
N MET A 381 19.88 -21.24 -8.89
CA MET A 381 18.91 -21.70 -9.87
C MET A 381 19.58 -22.59 -10.93
N PRO A 382 18.91 -23.67 -11.40
CA PRO A 382 19.36 -24.44 -12.55
C PRO A 382 19.55 -23.56 -13.81
N PRO A 383 20.49 -23.86 -14.71
CA PRO A 383 20.72 -23.08 -15.94
C PRO A 383 19.49 -23.00 -16.86
N ASP A 384 18.64 -24.02 -16.80
CA ASP A 384 17.39 -24.17 -17.57
C ASP A 384 16.15 -23.64 -16.83
N ALA A 385 16.32 -23.06 -15.64
CA ALA A 385 15.21 -22.49 -14.88
C ALA A 385 14.53 -21.37 -15.68
N MET A 386 13.24 -21.53 -15.93
CA MET A 386 12.40 -20.54 -16.59
C MET A 386 11.94 -19.53 -15.54
N VAL A 387 12.82 -18.62 -15.15
CA VAL A 387 12.49 -17.47 -14.30
C VAL A 387 12.97 -16.17 -14.95
N PRO A 388 12.30 -15.03 -14.72
CA PRO A 388 12.75 -13.72 -15.16
C PRO A 388 14.22 -13.46 -14.80
N GLU A 389 14.95 -12.75 -15.67
CA GLU A 389 16.39 -12.55 -15.50
C GLU A 389 16.75 -11.84 -14.19
N HIS A 390 15.90 -10.93 -13.71
CA HIS A 390 16.10 -10.24 -12.42
C HIS A 390 15.99 -11.18 -11.20
N LEU A 391 15.47 -12.40 -11.38
CA LEU A 391 15.45 -13.45 -10.35
C LEU A 391 16.64 -14.41 -10.50
N ARG A 392 17.22 -14.55 -11.69
CA ARG A 392 18.49 -15.28 -11.90
C ARG A 392 19.69 -14.46 -11.46
N GLN A 393 19.65 -13.17 -11.76
CA GLN A 393 20.64 -12.17 -11.40
C GLN A 393 19.94 -11.14 -10.51
N PRO A 394 19.98 -11.32 -9.18
CA PRO A 394 19.38 -10.38 -8.25
C PRO A 394 19.85 -8.96 -8.59
N PRO A 395 18.93 -7.98 -8.68
CA PRO A 395 19.31 -6.60 -8.95
C PRO A 395 20.27 -6.13 -7.85
N LYS A 396 21.25 -5.30 -8.23
CA LYS A 396 22.17 -4.68 -7.27
C LYS A 396 21.35 -3.95 -6.21
N GLU A 397 21.65 -4.22 -4.94
CA GLU A 397 20.98 -3.54 -3.86
C GLU A 397 21.25 -2.03 -3.94
N PRO A 398 20.19 -1.20 -3.90
CA PRO A 398 20.34 0.24 -3.89
C PRO A 398 21.03 0.70 -2.60
N ALA A 399 21.85 1.74 -2.71
CA ALA A 399 22.54 2.30 -1.56
C ALA A 399 21.56 2.90 -0.54
N THR A 400 21.83 2.68 0.74
CA THR A 400 21.07 3.32 1.82
C THR A 400 21.27 4.83 1.77
N ILE A 401 20.17 5.58 1.84
CA ILE A 401 20.18 7.04 1.80
C ILE A 401 20.79 7.58 3.08
N ASN A 402 21.81 8.44 2.96
CA ASN A 402 22.48 9.03 4.10
C ASN A 402 21.66 10.17 4.73
N LEU A 403 21.09 9.92 5.90
CA LEU A 403 20.25 10.91 6.60
C LEU A 403 21.02 12.13 7.10
N TYR A 404 22.32 11.99 7.44
CA TYR A 404 23.15 13.16 7.80
C TYR A 404 23.31 14.12 6.62
N ARG A 405 23.49 13.56 5.41
CA ARG A 405 23.57 14.35 4.17
C ARG A 405 22.28 15.13 3.93
N LEU A 406 21.12 14.49 4.10
CA LEU A 406 19.83 15.17 3.97
C LEU A 406 19.62 16.25 5.03
N MET A 407 19.99 16.01 6.29
CA MET A 407 19.92 17.03 7.34
C MET A 407 20.78 18.26 6.99
N ALA A 408 22.00 18.05 6.51
CA ALA A 408 22.88 19.14 6.10
C ALA A 408 22.30 19.95 4.93
N LEU A 409 21.65 19.28 3.96
CA LEU A 409 20.98 19.95 2.85
C LEU A 409 19.74 20.73 3.32
N ALA A 410 18.97 20.20 4.27
CA ALA A 410 17.84 20.90 4.86
C ALA A 410 18.29 22.15 5.63
N GLU A 411 19.38 22.06 6.40
CA GLU A 411 19.97 23.22 7.08
C GLU A 411 20.50 24.26 6.08
N ARG A 412 21.09 23.83 4.95
CA ARG A 412 21.50 24.76 3.88
C ARG A 412 20.30 25.47 3.25
N ALA A 413 19.16 24.79 3.08
CA ALA A 413 17.95 25.36 2.48
C ALA A 413 17.17 26.29 3.43
N GLY A 414 16.99 25.87 4.68
CA GLY A 414 16.11 26.53 5.66
C GLY A 414 16.82 27.17 6.86
N GLY A 415 18.14 27.06 6.95
CA GLY A 415 18.92 27.46 8.12
C GLY A 415 18.71 26.53 9.33
N LYS A 416 19.17 26.95 10.51
CA LYS A 416 19.04 26.18 11.77
C LYS A 416 17.60 25.86 12.19
N HIS A 417 16.63 26.58 11.63
CA HIS A 417 15.21 26.41 11.89
C HIS A 417 14.47 25.81 10.69
N HIS A 418 15.17 25.06 9.83
CA HIS A 418 14.56 24.29 8.74
C HIS A 418 13.45 23.35 9.26
N HIS A 419 12.49 22.98 8.40
CA HIS A 419 11.27 22.26 8.76
C HIS A 419 11.27 20.77 8.37
N PHE A 420 12.43 20.25 7.93
CA PHE A 420 12.63 18.81 7.74
C PHE A 420 12.57 18.07 9.08
N ARG A 421 11.47 17.38 9.38
CA ARG A 421 11.20 16.75 10.69
C ARG A 421 10.65 15.33 10.64
N PHE A 422 10.40 14.79 9.45
CA PHE A 422 9.76 13.48 9.31
C PHE A 422 10.54 12.56 8.38
N VAL A 423 10.58 11.28 8.73
CA VAL A 423 11.01 10.21 7.83
C VAL A 423 10.00 9.09 7.88
N GLN A 424 9.77 8.45 6.74
CA GLN A 424 8.84 7.36 6.63
C GLN A 424 9.44 6.18 5.88
N TYR A 425 9.23 4.97 6.39
CA TYR A 425 9.79 3.74 5.84
C TYR A 425 8.86 2.54 6.12
N PRO A 426 8.92 1.47 5.31
CA PRO A 426 8.15 0.28 5.60
C PRO A 426 8.72 -0.40 6.85
N PHE A 427 7.85 -0.83 7.75
CA PHE A 427 8.27 -1.51 8.97
C PHE A 427 7.32 -2.65 9.35
N ASN A 428 7.83 -3.88 9.36
CA ASN A 428 7.09 -5.09 9.71
C ASN A 428 8.06 -6.23 10.10
N LEU A 429 7.53 -7.40 10.43
CA LEU A 429 8.30 -8.59 10.83
C LEU A 429 9.30 -9.09 9.76
N THR A 430 9.14 -8.70 8.49
CA THR A 430 10.14 -8.94 7.43
C THR A 430 11.10 -7.76 7.28
N GLN A 431 10.57 -6.53 7.35
CA GLN A 431 11.28 -5.27 7.14
C GLN A 431 11.57 -4.57 8.47
N HIS A 432 12.41 -5.18 9.29
CA HIS A 432 12.73 -4.71 10.65
C HIS A 432 14.11 -4.02 10.75
N GLN A 433 14.83 -3.89 9.64
CA GLN A 433 16.23 -3.42 9.59
C GLN A 433 16.39 -1.98 10.10
N ALA A 434 15.33 -1.17 10.05
CA ALA A 434 15.34 0.17 10.65
C ALA A 434 15.65 0.15 12.16
N MET A 435 15.40 -0.98 12.83
CA MET A 435 15.64 -1.19 14.25
C MET A 435 16.76 -2.20 14.52
N SER A 436 16.92 -3.24 13.69
CA SER A 436 17.85 -4.34 13.97
C SER A 436 19.21 -4.25 13.28
N ALA A 437 19.36 -3.40 12.25
CA ALA A 437 20.57 -3.32 11.45
C ALA A 437 21.22 -1.94 11.61
N PRO A 438 22.52 -1.87 11.94
CA PRO A 438 23.27 -0.62 11.86
C PRO A 438 23.26 -0.06 10.44
N LEU A 439 23.31 1.26 10.33
CA LEU A 439 23.40 1.94 9.05
C LEU A 439 24.80 1.76 8.45
N PRO A 440 24.94 1.55 7.13
CA PRO A 440 26.25 1.31 6.51
C PRO A 440 27.18 2.53 6.61
N TYR A 441 26.62 3.74 6.71
CA TYR A 441 27.35 4.99 6.90
C TYR A 441 27.47 5.40 8.37
N ASP A 442 26.85 4.67 9.29
CA ASP A 442 26.92 4.90 10.74
C ASP A 442 26.72 3.59 11.51
N GLY A 443 27.82 2.90 11.79
CA GLY A 443 27.78 1.63 12.51
C GLY A 443 27.36 1.72 13.99
N ARG A 444 27.12 2.92 14.52
CA ARG A 444 26.66 3.11 15.91
C ARG A 444 25.15 3.24 16.02
N HIS A 445 24.47 3.59 14.93
CA HIS A 445 23.04 3.84 14.93
C HIS A 445 22.32 2.94 13.91
N THR A 446 21.17 2.42 14.32
CA THR A 446 20.10 1.98 13.43
C THR A 446 19.33 3.20 12.93
N LEU A 447 18.47 3.05 11.91
CA LEU A 447 17.65 4.17 11.43
C LEU A 447 16.78 4.78 12.55
N ALA A 448 16.15 3.94 13.38
CA ALA A 448 15.31 4.39 14.48
C ALA A 448 16.10 5.20 15.52
N THR A 449 17.28 4.72 15.92
CA THR A 449 18.14 5.43 16.88
C THR A 449 18.74 6.71 16.31
N LEU A 450 19.10 6.72 15.02
CA LEU A 450 19.59 7.92 14.34
C LEU A 450 18.51 8.98 14.19
N ALA A 451 17.29 8.60 13.78
CA ALA A 451 16.17 9.53 13.65
C ALA A 451 15.87 10.22 14.99
N LYS A 452 15.86 9.45 16.08
CA LYS A 452 15.72 9.97 17.44
C LYS A 452 16.86 10.93 17.81
N ALA A 453 18.10 10.58 17.51
CA ALA A 453 19.26 11.44 17.79
C ALA A 453 19.23 12.77 17.00
N LEU A 454 18.63 12.77 15.81
CA LEU A 454 18.46 13.93 14.95
C LEU A 454 17.18 14.74 15.23
N GLY A 455 16.35 14.32 16.19
CA GLY A 455 15.07 14.98 16.49
C GLY A 455 14.02 14.84 15.38
N LEU A 456 14.08 13.74 14.61
CA LEU A 456 13.13 13.41 13.56
C LEU A 456 12.03 12.49 14.11
N THR A 457 10.80 12.69 13.64
CA THR A 457 9.68 11.79 13.86
C THR A 457 9.64 10.71 12.77
N THR A 458 9.54 9.46 13.17
CA THR A 458 9.50 8.29 12.27
C THR A 458 8.07 7.80 12.06
N LEU A 459 7.69 7.62 10.79
CA LEU A 459 6.40 7.03 10.42
C LEU A 459 6.63 5.65 9.78
N GLY A 460 5.99 4.62 10.30
CA GLY A 460 6.01 3.28 9.71
C GLY A 460 4.85 3.09 8.73
N TYR A 461 5.05 2.35 7.65
CA TYR A 461 3.95 1.88 6.79
C TYR A 461 4.11 0.40 6.42
N SER A 462 3.08 -0.16 5.78
CA SER A 462 3.01 -1.59 5.42
C SER A 462 3.27 -2.56 6.59
N PRO A 463 2.66 -2.39 7.77
CA PRO A 463 2.87 -3.31 8.90
C PRO A 463 2.43 -4.74 8.61
N LEU A 464 1.45 -4.89 7.71
CA LEU A 464 0.88 -6.18 7.36
C LEU A 464 1.34 -6.68 6.00
N GLU A 465 2.04 -5.88 5.20
CA GLU A 465 2.38 -6.23 3.81
C GLU A 465 3.87 -6.30 3.61
N THR A 466 4.29 -7.34 2.90
CA THR A 466 5.69 -7.58 2.61
C THR A 466 5.82 -8.37 1.31
N THR A 467 7.04 -8.75 0.95
CA THR A 467 7.29 -9.56 -0.23
C THR A 467 8.17 -10.76 0.09
N ASN A 468 7.82 -11.90 -0.50
CA ASN A 468 8.61 -13.12 -0.42
C ASN A 468 9.85 -13.06 -1.32
N LEU A 469 10.64 -14.14 -1.36
CA LEU A 469 11.90 -14.19 -2.11
C LEU A 469 11.73 -13.85 -3.60
N MET A 470 10.57 -14.19 -4.19
CA MET A 470 10.20 -13.86 -5.58
C MET A 470 9.62 -12.47 -5.76
N GLN A 471 9.71 -11.62 -4.73
CA GLN A 471 9.08 -10.31 -4.66
C GLN A 471 7.55 -10.35 -4.79
N LEU A 472 6.92 -11.51 -4.60
CA LEU A 472 5.47 -11.62 -4.61
C LEU A 472 4.92 -11.10 -3.29
N PRO A 473 3.77 -10.39 -3.31
CA PRO A 473 3.14 -9.86 -2.11
C PRO A 473 2.77 -10.97 -1.13
N GLU A 474 3.00 -10.73 0.15
CA GLU A 474 2.59 -11.58 1.27
C GLU A 474 1.96 -10.69 2.35
N ARG A 475 1.11 -11.28 3.21
CA ARG A 475 0.49 -10.54 4.31
C ARG A 475 0.50 -11.26 5.64
N TYR A 476 0.78 -10.51 6.70
CA TYR A 476 0.58 -10.93 8.09
C TYR A 476 -0.90 -10.82 8.47
N HIS A 477 -1.74 -11.73 7.97
CA HIS A 477 -3.17 -11.76 8.24
C HIS A 477 -3.69 -13.19 8.37
N ASN A 478 -4.79 -13.38 9.09
CA ASN A 478 -5.47 -14.66 9.16
C ASN A 478 -6.35 -14.85 7.90
N PHE A 479 -6.18 -15.98 7.23
CA PHE A 479 -7.03 -16.32 6.08
C PHE A 479 -8.03 -17.41 6.47
N PRO A 480 -9.24 -17.40 5.89
CA PRO A 480 -10.18 -18.51 6.05
C PRO A 480 -9.54 -19.85 5.68
N MET A 481 -9.76 -20.86 6.51
CA MET A 481 -9.31 -22.22 6.26
C MET A 481 -10.50 -23.13 5.99
N GLU A 482 -10.39 -23.88 4.90
CA GLU A 482 -11.37 -24.90 4.53
C GLU A 482 -11.27 -26.14 5.42
N ALA A 483 -12.40 -26.54 6.01
CA ALA A 483 -12.50 -27.76 6.81
C ALA A 483 -12.40 -29.02 5.93
N ASP A 484 -12.95 -28.98 4.72
CA ASP A 484 -12.87 -30.07 3.74
C ASP A 484 -12.29 -29.57 2.41
N LEU A 485 -10.96 -29.49 2.37
CA LEU A 485 -10.23 -29.07 1.17
C LEU A 485 -10.42 -30.05 0.00
N LYS A 486 -10.63 -31.35 0.29
CA LYS A 486 -10.82 -32.38 -0.73
C LYS A 486 -12.13 -32.16 -1.47
N ALA A 487 -13.23 -31.95 -0.75
CA ALA A 487 -14.51 -31.62 -1.36
C ALA A 487 -14.46 -30.30 -2.14
N LEU A 488 -13.80 -29.27 -1.62
CA LEU A 488 -13.63 -28.00 -2.36
C LEU A 488 -12.90 -28.21 -3.68
N ARG A 489 -11.82 -29.00 -3.69
CA ARG A 489 -11.06 -29.33 -4.92
C ARG A 489 -11.92 -30.09 -5.93
N MET A 490 -12.65 -31.12 -5.51
CA MET A 490 -13.53 -31.90 -6.39
C MET A 490 -14.64 -31.04 -7.00
N ASN A 491 -15.25 -30.17 -6.18
CA ASN A 491 -16.25 -29.22 -6.64
C ASN A 491 -15.68 -28.21 -7.64
N PHE A 492 -14.47 -27.71 -7.38
CA PHE A 492 -13.79 -26.80 -8.30
C PHE A 492 -13.58 -27.44 -9.67
N PHE A 493 -13.09 -28.69 -9.73
CA PHE A 493 -12.91 -29.41 -11.00
C PHE A 493 -14.24 -29.61 -11.74
N THR A 494 -15.28 -30.03 -11.01
CA THR A 494 -16.63 -30.20 -11.57
C THR A 494 -17.15 -28.89 -12.17
N VAL A 495 -16.93 -27.76 -11.50
CA VAL A 495 -17.34 -26.45 -12.02
C VAL A 495 -16.49 -26.04 -13.23
N CYS A 496 -15.17 -26.23 -13.20
CA CYS A 496 -14.30 -25.96 -14.34
C CYS A 496 -14.73 -26.73 -15.59
N GLU A 497 -15.00 -28.04 -15.46
CA GLU A 497 -15.48 -28.87 -16.57
C GLU A 497 -16.79 -28.31 -17.15
N ARG A 498 -17.75 -27.98 -16.28
CA ARG A 498 -19.02 -27.37 -16.69
C ARG A 498 -18.84 -26.01 -17.38
N CYS A 499 -17.88 -25.19 -16.93
CA CYS A 499 -17.56 -23.93 -17.61
C CYS A 499 -17.04 -24.19 -19.03
N VAL A 500 -16.08 -25.11 -19.20
CA VAL A 500 -15.49 -25.42 -20.52
C VAL A 500 -16.54 -26.02 -21.45
N LEU A 501 -17.39 -26.93 -20.96
CA LEU A 501 -18.50 -27.46 -21.74
C LEU A 501 -19.44 -26.34 -22.21
N LYS A 502 -19.77 -25.38 -21.33
CA LYS A 502 -20.56 -24.20 -21.71
C LYS A 502 -19.88 -23.35 -22.77
N GLU A 503 -18.58 -23.10 -22.66
CA GLU A 503 -17.79 -22.40 -23.70
C GLU A 503 -17.87 -23.13 -25.06
N MET A 504 -17.78 -24.46 -25.06
CA MET A 504 -17.85 -25.26 -26.29
C MET A 504 -19.22 -25.21 -26.97
N GLU A 505 -20.32 -25.07 -26.22
CA GLU A 505 -21.67 -24.91 -26.79
C GLU A 505 -21.80 -23.71 -27.74
N VAL A 506 -21.02 -22.65 -27.51
CA VAL A 506 -21.13 -21.38 -28.27
C VAL A 506 -19.94 -21.11 -29.19
N LYS A 507 -18.87 -21.91 -29.10
CA LYS A 507 -17.61 -21.71 -29.83
C LYS A 507 -17.83 -21.60 -31.34
N GLU A 508 -18.52 -22.55 -31.95
CA GLU A 508 -18.74 -22.54 -33.40
C GLU A 508 -19.58 -21.35 -33.86
N SER A 509 -20.54 -20.90 -33.02
CA SER A 509 -21.36 -19.71 -33.30
C SER A 509 -20.57 -18.42 -33.18
N LEU A 510 -19.57 -18.37 -32.30
CA LEU A 510 -18.65 -17.23 -32.18
C LEU A 510 -17.65 -17.19 -33.32
N ASP A 511 -17.04 -18.34 -33.67
CA ASP A 511 -16.04 -18.45 -34.74
C ASP A 511 -16.62 -18.06 -36.12
N LYS A 512 -17.91 -18.36 -36.35
CA LYS A 512 -18.63 -18.02 -37.59
C LYS A 512 -19.47 -16.76 -37.49
N GLY A 513 -19.50 -16.13 -36.31
CA GLY A 513 -20.36 -14.99 -36.02
C GLY A 513 -19.80 -13.68 -36.57
N PRO A 514 -20.59 -12.59 -36.52
CA PRO A 514 -20.13 -11.28 -36.98
C PRO A 514 -19.03 -10.72 -36.06
N ASP A 515 -18.12 -9.91 -36.62
CA ASP A 515 -17.01 -9.22 -35.92
C ASP A 515 -17.48 -8.34 -34.74
N THR A 516 -18.78 -8.10 -34.61
CA THR A 516 -19.40 -7.36 -33.51
C THR A 516 -19.48 -8.16 -32.20
N LEU A 517 -19.26 -9.48 -32.24
CA LEU A 517 -19.18 -10.33 -31.06
C LEU A 517 -17.90 -10.06 -30.26
N PRO A 518 -17.92 -10.30 -28.94
CA PRO A 518 -16.72 -10.10 -28.12
C PRO A 518 -15.61 -11.10 -28.50
N PRO A 519 -14.33 -10.73 -28.33
CA PRO A 519 -13.22 -11.67 -28.50
C PRO A 519 -13.40 -12.90 -27.61
N ILE A 520 -13.03 -14.08 -28.14
CA ILE A 520 -13.17 -15.36 -27.44
C ILE A 520 -12.36 -15.34 -26.14
N GLU A 521 -11.14 -14.77 -26.13
CA GLU A 521 -10.33 -14.68 -24.91
C GLU A 521 -10.97 -13.86 -23.77
N ASP A 522 -11.88 -12.94 -24.08
CA ASP A 522 -12.58 -12.14 -23.05
C ASP A 522 -13.86 -12.84 -22.56
N LEU A 523 -14.41 -13.77 -23.35
CA LEU A 523 -15.62 -14.53 -22.99
C LEU A 523 -15.27 -15.91 -22.37
N PHE A 524 -14.23 -16.60 -22.86
CA PHE A 524 -13.86 -17.96 -22.47
C PHE A 524 -12.89 -17.97 -21.28
N VAL A 525 -13.37 -17.43 -20.16
CA VAL A 525 -12.62 -17.24 -18.92
C VAL A 525 -12.08 -18.55 -18.34
N ALA A 526 -12.84 -19.65 -18.42
CA ALA A 526 -12.39 -20.93 -17.87
C ALA A 526 -11.23 -21.51 -18.69
N SER A 527 -11.33 -21.47 -20.02
CA SER A 527 -10.22 -21.84 -20.90
C SER A 527 -8.96 -20.99 -20.64
N VAL A 528 -9.12 -19.66 -20.53
CA VAL A 528 -7.99 -18.76 -20.25
C VAL A 528 -7.38 -19.06 -18.88
N TYR A 529 -8.20 -19.26 -17.85
CA TYR A 529 -7.73 -19.62 -16.52
C TYR A 529 -6.96 -20.95 -16.54
N LEU A 530 -7.51 -21.99 -17.16
CA LEU A 530 -6.88 -23.33 -17.19
C LEU A 530 -5.53 -23.32 -17.92
N ALA A 531 -5.40 -22.50 -18.97
CA ALA A 531 -4.14 -22.29 -19.68
C ALA A 531 -3.10 -21.54 -18.82
N ALA A 532 -3.55 -20.63 -17.96
CA ALA A 532 -2.69 -19.79 -17.13
C ALA A 532 -2.55 -20.28 -15.67
N GLN A 533 -3.21 -21.37 -15.27
CA GLN A 533 -3.42 -21.71 -13.86
C GLN A 533 -2.12 -21.85 -13.04
N ARG A 534 -1.06 -22.37 -13.68
CA ARG A 534 0.28 -22.54 -13.08
C ARG A 534 0.94 -21.21 -12.71
N GLN A 535 0.53 -20.12 -13.33
CA GLN A 535 1.05 -18.76 -13.09
C GLN A 535 0.45 -18.16 -11.82
N PHE A 536 -0.71 -18.62 -11.37
CA PHE A 536 -1.35 -18.15 -10.14
C PHE A 536 -0.76 -18.89 -8.95
N THR A 537 0.31 -18.33 -8.40
CA THR A 537 1.06 -18.94 -7.29
C THR A 537 0.65 -18.39 -5.92
N ASN A 538 -0.04 -17.24 -5.92
CA ASN A 538 -0.33 -16.42 -4.75
C ASN A 538 -1.75 -15.81 -4.84
N VAL A 539 -2.43 -15.72 -3.69
CA VAL A 539 -3.80 -15.19 -3.57
C VAL A 539 -3.92 -13.74 -4.05
N PHE A 540 -2.98 -12.87 -3.72
CA PHE A 540 -3.04 -11.45 -4.08
C PHE A 540 -2.81 -11.26 -5.58
N PHE A 541 -1.89 -12.03 -6.17
CA PHE A 541 -1.71 -12.02 -7.61
C PHE A 541 -2.98 -12.50 -8.33
N PHE A 542 -3.56 -13.61 -7.87
CA PHE A 542 -4.82 -14.13 -8.40
C PHE A 542 -5.97 -13.13 -8.25
N SER A 543 -6.20 -12.60 -7.05
CA SER A 543 -7.29 -11.64 -6.79
C SER A 543 -7.09 -10.35 -7.58
N SER A 544 -5.86 -9.87 -7.72
CA SER A 544 -5.57 -8.71 -8.57
C SER A 544 -5.88 -9.00 -10.04
N TRP A 545 -5.50 -10.17 -10.55
CA TRP A 545 -5.86 -10.59 -11.92
C TRP A 545 -7.39 -10.74 -12.10
N VAL A 546 -8.09 -11.36 -11.15
CA VAL A 546 -9.55 -11.50 -11.20
C VAL A 546 -10.22 -10.14 -11.23
N ASN A 547 -9.90 -9.26 -10.27
CA ASN A 547 -10.57 -7.99 -10.07
C ASN A 547 -10.19 -6.95 -11.12
N HIS A 548 -8.90 -6.90 -11.48
CA HIS A 548 -8.33 -5.84 -12.32
C HIS A 548 -7.99 -6.27 -13.75
N TYR A 549 -8.30 -7.50 -14.15
CA TYR A 549 -8.08 -7.91 -15.53
C TYR A 549 -9.27 -8.72 -16.04
N MET A 550 -9.51 -9.87 -15.43
CA MET A 550 -10.43 -10.85 -15.98
C MET A 550 -11.89 -10.44 -15.85
N MET A 551 -12.37 -10.11 -14.64
CA MET A 551 -13.79 -9.84 -14.42
C MET A 551 -14.34 -8.61 -15.15
N PRO A 552 -13.63 -7.47 -15.24
CA PRO A 552 -14.12 -6.34 -16.01
C PRO A 552 -14.18 -6.63 -17.52
N ARG A 553 -13.25 -7.42 -18.06
CA ARG A 553 -13.29 -7.89 -19.45
C ARG A 553 -14.46 -8.83 -19.68
N PHE A 554 -14.58 -9.84 -18.83
CA PHE A 554 -15.67 -10.81 -18.87
C PHE A 554 -17.05 -10.14 -18.77
N ARG A 555 -17.25 -9.22 -17.82
CA ARG A 555 -18.52 -8.48 -17.67
C ARG A 555 -18.86 -7.65 -18.92
N ARG A 556 -17.86 -7.06 -19.58
CA ARG A 556 -18.08 -6.34 -20.84
C ARG A 556 -18.41 -7.31 -21.98
N ALA A 557 -17.67 -8.41 -22.09
CA ALA A 557 -17.89 -9.44 -23.11
C ALA A 557 -19.28 -10.07 -22.97
N ILE A 558 -19.66 -10.50 -21.77
CA ILE A 558 -20.96 -11.11 -21.51
C ILE A 558 -22.12 -10.13 -21.74
N THR A 559 -21.93 -8.84 -21.46
CA THR A 559 -22.94 -7.81 -21.74
C THR A 559 -23.15 -7.64 -23.24
N ARG A 560 -22.07 -7.50 -24.02
CA ARG A 560 -22.14 -7.43 -25.49
C ARG A 560 -22.73 -8.70 -26.09
N PHE A 561 -22.33 -9.85 -25.57
CA PHE A 561 -22.86 -11.14 -25.98
C PHE A 561 -24.36 -11.20 -25.75
N ARG A 562 -24.86 -10.79 -24.58
CA ARG A 562 -26.30 -10.70 -24.26
C ARG A 562 -27.06 -9.75 -25.19
N GLU A 563 -26.48 -8.60 -25.52
CA GLU A 563 -27.09 -7.61 -26.42
C GLU A 563 -27.22 -8.15 -27.86
N ALA A 564 -26.23 -8.90 -28.33
CA ALA A 564 -26.23 -9.51 -29.66
C ALA A 564 -27.03 -10.83 -29.75
N SER A 565 -27.59 -11.30 -28.65
CA SER A 565 -28.12 -12.67 -28.49
C SER A 565 -29.64 -12.75 -28.36
N GLY A 566 -30.20 -13.87 -28.85
CA GLY A 566 -31.60 -14.26 -28.62
C GLY A 566 -31.89 -14.65 -27.16
N ALA A 567 -33.15 -14.94 -26.83
CA ALA A 567 -33.59 -15.25 -25.47
C ALA A 567 -32.85 -16.44 -24.83
N ASP A 568 -32.69 -17.54 -25.57
CA ASP A 568 -32.01 -18.75 -25.08
C ASP A 568 -30.54 -18.49 -24.74
N MET A 569 -29.88 -17.66 -25.55
CA MET A 569 -28.47 -17.30 -25.38
C MET A 569 -28.27 -16.31 -24.20
N LYS A 570 -29.30 -15.54 -23.83
CA LYS A 570 -29.27 -14.71 -22.61
C LYS A 570 -29.33 -15.58 -21.35
N GLU A 571 -30.12 -16.65 -21.36
CA GLU A 571 -30.16 -17.61 -20.26
C GLU A 571 -28.84 -18.40 -20.17
N TRP A 572 -28.28 -18.83 -21.29
CA TRP A 572 -26.91 -19.39 -21.34
C TRP A 572 -25.90 -18.44 -20.69
N ALA A 573 -25.94 -17.16 -21.06
CA ALA A 573 -25.00 -16.16 -20.56
C ALA A 573 -25.14 -15.92 -19.04
N LYS A 574 -26.35 -16.10 -18.48
CA LYS A 574 -26.59 -16.02 -17.04
C LYS A 574 -26.02 -17.22 -16.30
N GLN A 575 -26.26 -18.43 -16.83
CA GLN A 575 -25.72 -19.67 -16.26
C GLN A 575 -24.19 -19.67 -16.30
N TYR A 576 -23.62 -19.23 -17.41
CA TYR A 576 -22.18 -19.16 -17.58
C TYR A 576 -21.55 -18.09 -16.67
N GLU A 577 -22.16 -16.91 -16.51
CA GLU A 577 -21.70 -15.90 -15.53
C GLU A 577 -21.67 -16.47 -14.10
N GLN A 578 -22.69 -17.23 -13.70
CA GLN A 578 -22.73 -17.89 -12.40
C GLN A 578 -21.60 -18.92 -12.26
N LEU A 579 -21.41 -19.78 -13.26
CA LEU A 579 -20.35 -20.79 -13.27
C LEU A 579 -18.95 -20.18 -13.16
N ILE A 580 -18.68 -19.09 -13.90
CA ILE A 580 -17.40 -18.36 -13.80
C ILE A 580 -17.23 -17.76 -12.40
N SER A 581 -18.28 -17.16 -11.84
CA SER A 581 -18.21 -16.61 -10.48
C SER A 581 -17.92 -17.70 -9.44
N ASP A 582 -18.55 -18.87 -9.55
CA ASP A 582 -18.32 -20.01 -8.68
C ASP A 582 -16.91 -20.59 -8.83
N MET A 583 -16.43 -20.75 -10.06
CA MET A 583 -15.09 -21.23 -10.38
C MET A 583 -14.03 -20.35 -9.73
N LEU A 584 -14.09 -19.03 -9.96
CA LEU A 584 -13.11 -18.08 -9.44
C LEU A 584 -13.16 -17.99 -7.92
N ARG A 585 -14.37 -18.02 -7.33
CA ARG A 585 -14.57 -18.04 -5.87
C ARG A 585 -13.99 -19.30 -5.21
N MET A 586 -14.23 -20.48 -5.79
CA MET A 586 -13.67 -21.73 -5.26
C MET A 586 -12.14 -21.72 -5.36
N ARG A 587 -11.56 -21.23 -6.46
CA ARG A 587 -10.10 -21.09 -6.58
C ARG A 587 -9.53 -20.11 -5.56
N GLN A 588 -10.19 -18.97 -5.33
CA GLN A 588 -9.79 -18.02 -4.30
C GLN A 588 -9.74 -18.69 -2.92
N ARG A 589 -10.78 -19.45 -2.54
CA ARG A 589 -10.85 -20.19 -1.27
C ARG A 589 -9.71 -21.20 -1.12
N MET A 590 -9.31 -21.88 -2.20
CA MET A 590 -8.15 -22.78 -2.18
C MET A 590 -6.85 -22.02 -1.90
N PHE A 591 -6.65 -20.84 -2.49
CA PHE A 591 -5.51 -19.99 -2.19
C PHE A 591 -5.54 -19.45 -0.76
N GLU A 592 -6.72 -19.01 -0.28
CA GLU A 592 -6.93 -18.56 1.10
C GLU A 592 -6.61 -19.68 2.10
N HIS A 593 -7.04 -20.92 1.86
CA HIS A 593 -6.67 -22.06 2.71
C HIS A 593 -5.14 -22.27 2.75
N LYS A 594 -4.46 -22.23 1.59
CA LYS A 594 -2.99 -22.35 1.52
C LYS A 594 -2.30 -21.25 2.32
N HIS A 595 -2.77 -20.00 2.18
CA HIS A 595 -2.27 -18.86 2.95
C HIS A 595 -2.63 -18.95 4.43
N GLY A 596 -3.79 -19.52 4.78
CA GLY A 596 -4.24 -19.73 6.15
C GLY A 596 -3.37 -20.72 6.91
N ARG A 597 -3.01 -21.86 6.28
CA ARG A 597 -2.03 -22.82 6.83
C ARG A 597 -0.69 -22.14 7.10
N ARG A 598 -0.22 -21.32 6.16
CA ARG A 598 1.03 -20.57 6.31
C ARG A 598 0.92 -19.55 7.44
N ALA A 599 -0.12 -18.73 7.46
CA ALA A 599 -0.37 -17.76 8.51
C ALA A 599 -0.42 -18.41 9.90
N ALA A 600 -1.01 -19.60 10.03
CA ALA A 600 -1.01 -20.37 11.27
C ALA A 600 0.41 -20.77 11.71
N SER A 601 1.27 -21.19 10.78
CA SER A 601 2.68 -21.47 11.05
C SER A 601 3.43 -20.23 11.55
N PHE A 602 3.24 -19.07 10.92
CA PHE A 602 3.81 -17.80 11.39
C PHE A 602 3.30 -17.43 12.77
N ASN A 603 2.00 -17.63 13.00
CA ASN A 603 1.37 -17.34 14.28
C ASN A 603 2.02 -18.14 15.40
N MET A 604 2.22 -19.44 15.19
CA MET A 604 2.89 -20.35 16.13
C MET A 604 4.37 -20.01 16.33
N ALA A 605 5.09 -19.64 15.27
CA ALA A 605 6.49 -19.22 15.38
C ALA A 605 6.62 -17.96 16.26
N ILE A 606 5.75 -16.96 16.05
CA ILE A 606 5.71 -15.76 16.90
C ILE A 606 5.34 -16.12 18.34
N ASP A 607 4.38 -17.03 18.56
CA ASP A 607 3.98 -17.47 19.91
C ASP A 607 5.14 -18.09 20.68
N HIS A 608 5.98 -18.85 19.99
CA HIS A 608 7.13 -19.50 20.58
C HIS A 608 8.21 -18.49 20.99
N ILE A 609 8.40 -17.44 20.20
CA ILE A 609 9.46 -16.44 20.39
C ILE A 609 9.04 -15.35 21.37
N SER A 610 7.78 -14.92 21.29
CA SER A 610 7.23 -13.82 22.09
C SER A 610 6.00 -14.28 22.88
N PRO A 611 6.19 -14.73 24.14
CA PRO A 611 5.09 -15.02 25.05
C PRO A 611 4.14 -13.82 25.23
N THR A 612 4.66 -12.60 25.08
CA THR A 612 3.85 -11.38 25.16
C THR A 612 2.89 -11.28 23.97
N LEU A 613 3.38 -11.45 22.73
CA LEU A 613 2.55 -11.44 21.53
C LEU A 613 1.62 -12.65 21.44
N ALA A 614 1.92 -13.75 22.13
CA ALA A 614 1.07 -14.93 22.19
C ALA A 614 -0.32 -14.67 22.82
N ARG A 615 -0.46 -13.55 23.53
CA ARG A 615 -1.74 -13.08 24.05
C ARG A 615 -2.67 -12.58 22.95
N CYS A 616 -2.15 -12.17 21.80
CA CYS A 616 -2.93 -11.72 20.65
C CYS A 616 -3.36 -12.93 19.80
N PRO A 617 -4.66 -13.20 19.64
CA PRO A 617 -5.12 -14.38 18.90
C PRO A 617 -4.83 -14.31 17.39
N MET A 618 -4.80 -13.10 16.82
CA MET A 618 -4.68 -12.92 15.37
C MET A 618 -3.29 -12.44 14.94
N LEU A 619 -2.82 -12.93 13.79
CA LEU A 619 -1.51 -12.63 13.23
C LEU A 619 -1.35 -11.13 12.89
N ASN A 620 -2.41 -10.49 12.40
CA ASN A 620 -2.39 -9.05 12.12
C ASN A 620 -2.21 -8.22 13.40
N GLN A 621 -2.82 -8.63 14.52
CA GLN A 621 -2.61 -7.96 15.81
C GLN A 621 -1.17 -8.08 16.27
N LYS A 622 -0.57 -9.27 16.14
CA LYS A 622 0.85 -9.50 16.48
C LYS A 622 1.78 -8.62 15.64
N ALA A 623 1.54 -8.58 14.32
CA ALA A 623 2.33 -7.79 13.40
C ALA A 623 2.20 -6.28 13.66
N ILE A 624 0.99 -5.78 13.93
CA ILE A 624 0.76 -4.36 14.28
C ILE A 624 1.44 -4.01 15.61
N ASN A 625 1.25 -4.82 16.66
CA ASN A 625 1.86 -4.59 17.96
C ASN A 625 3.40 -4.57 17.86
N PHE A 626 4.00 -5.52 17.14
CA PHE A 626 5.44 -5.49 16.83
C PHE A 626 5.84 -4.21 16.09
N ALA A 627 5.11 -3.85 15.03
CA ALA A 627 5.47 -2.72 14.18
C ALA A 627 5.45 -1.36 14.89
N THR A 628 4.66 -1.23 15.97
CA THR A 628 4.62 0.01 16.79
C THR A 628 5.91 0.31 17.55
N TYR A 629 6.85 -0.64 17.63
CA TYR A 629 8.17 -0.45 18.26
C TYR A 629 9.23 0.09 17.30
N GLY A 630 9.06 -0.11 15.99
CA GLY A 630 10.04 0.33 14.99
C GLY A 630 9.85 1.75 14.49
N CYS A 631 8.80 2.43 14.93
CA CYS A 631 8.44 3.77 14.48
C CYS A 631 7.65 4.55 15.54
N ASP A 632 7.60 5.85 15.37
CA ASP A 632 6.92 6.76 16.29
C ASP A 632 5.41 6.79 16.07
N ALA A 633 4.94 6.65 14.84
CA ALA A 633 3.53 6.36 14.55
C ALA A 633 3.43 5.41 13.35
N LEU A 634 2.53 4.44 13.43
CA LEU A 634 2.36 3.39 12.42
C LEU A 634 1.11 3.66 11.58
N LEU A 635 1.30 3.91 10.28
CA LEU A 635 0.21 4.16 9.34
C LEU A 635 -0.30 2.85 8.74
N CYS A 636 -1.57 2.57 9.00
CA CYS A 636 -2.24 1.34 8.62
C CYS A 636 -3.35 1.62 7.60
N GLY A 637 -3.49 0.74 6.60
CA GLY A 637 -4.55 0.85 5.59
C GLY A 637 -5.90 0.34 6.09
N PHE A 638 -6.52 1.00 7.08
CA PHE A 638 -7.83 0.64 7.63
C PHE A 638 -8.99 1.08 6.74
N HIS A 639 -9.05 0.57 5.51
CA HIS A 639 -10.12 0.87 4.55
C HIS A 639 -11.44 0.13 4.85
N VAL A 640 -11.44 -0.76 5.85
CA VAL A 640 -12.61 -1.45 6.36
C VAL A 640 -12.64 -1.26 7.88
N SER A 641 -13.78 -0.84 8.43
CA SER A 641 -13.96 -0.52 9.85
C SER A 641 -13.54 -1.68 10.77
N ARG A 642 -13.82 -2.91 10.33
CA ARG A 642 -13.42 -4.13 11.03
C ARG A 642 -11.92 -4.18 11.32
N TYR A 643 -11.07 -3.81 10.36
CA TYR A 643 -9.61 -3.87 10.56
C TYR A 643 -9.13 -2.91 11.65
N PHE A 644 -9.77 -1.74 11.77
CA PHE A 644 -9.45 -0.80 12.84
C PHE A 644 -9.87 -1.35 14.21
N HIS A 645 -11.06 -1.94 14.33
CA HIS A 645 -11.49 -2.60 15.57
C HIS A 645 -10.57 -3.78 15.93
N GLU A 646 -10.15 -4.59 14.95
CA GLU A 646 -9.21 -5.70 15.19
C GLU A 646 -7.87 -5.21 15.74
N ALA A 647 -7.38 -4.06 15.26
CA ALA A 647 -6.11 -3.47 15.70
C ALA A 647 -6.20 -2.76 17.06
N THR A 648 -7.40 -2.34 17.47
CA THR A 648 -7.64 -1.52 18.68
C THR A 648 -8.49 -2.26 19.71
N GLU A 649 -9.82 -2.20 19.62
CA GLU A 649 -10.75 -2.68 20.64
C GLU A 649 -10.76 -4.19 20.85
N LEU A 650 -10.53 -4.97 19.77
CA LEU A 650 -10.42 -6.42 19.85
C LEU A 650 -8.98 -6.88 20.11
N ASN A 651 -8.02 -5.94 20.16
CA ASN A 651 -6.64 -6.23 20.52
C ASN A 651 -6.57 -6.39 22.04
N PRO A 652 -6.08 -7.53 22.56
CA PRO A 652 -5.99 -7.75 24.01
C PRO A 652 -4.96 -6.84 24.72
N ALA A 653 -4.25 -6.01 23.96
CA ALA A 653 -3.47 -4.90 24.47
C ALA A 653 -4.37 -3.86 25.16
N LYS A 654 -4.11 -3.54 26.43
CA LYS A 654 -4.84 -2.47 27.14
C LYS A 654 -4.60 -1.14 26.43
N ASP A 655 -5.67 -0.47 26.01
CA ASP A 655 -5.63 0.78 25.24
C ASP A 655 -4.72 0.65 23.99
N GLY A 656 -4.64 -0.54 23.40
CA GLY A 656 -3.76 -0.84 22.26
C GLY A 656 -2.27 -0.90 22.58
N ASN A 657 -1.84 -0.58 23.81
CA ASN A 657 -0.44 -0.67 24.22
C ASN A 657 -0.12 -2.03 24.87
N LEU A 658 0.61 -2.87 24.14
CA LEU A 658 1.15 -4.12 24.65
C LEU A 658 2.66 -3.95 24.90
N PRO A 659 3.13 -3.84 26.15
CA PRO A 659 4.55 -3.71 26.46
C PRO A 659 5.29 -5.03 26.18
N ILE A 660 5.98 -5.10 25.04
CA ILE A 660 6.79 -6.25 24.61
C ILE A 660 8.22 -6.02 25.11
N PRO A 661 8.81 -6.95 25.87
CA PRO A 661 10.19 -6.84 26.29
C PRO A 661 11.16 -6.72 25.10
N GLU A 662 12.17 -5.86 25.22
CA GLU A 662 13.15 -5.60 24.15
C GLU A 662 13.83 -6.88 23.65
N HIS A 663 14.13 -7.83 24.54
CA HIS A 663 14.72 -9.11 24.15
C HIS A 663 13.79 -9.97 23.28
N GLU A 664 12.46 -9.92 23.48
CA GLU A 664 11.50 -10.61 22.61
C GLU A 664 11.45 -9.93 21.23
N ILE A 665 11.48 -8.60 21.20
CA ILE A 665 11.50 -7.81 19.95
C ILE A 665 12.76 -8.16 19.13
N MET A 666 13.92 -8.19 19.77
CA MET A 666 15.19 -8.53 19.11
C MET A 666 15.19 -9.98 18.65
N ALA A 667 14.68 -10.91 19.46
CA ALA A 667 14.55 -12.32 19.07
C ALA A 667 13.65 -12.52 17.84
N LEU A 668 12.56 -11.73 17.71
CA LEU A 668 11.73 -11.72 16.50
C LEU A 668 12.50 -11.22 15.28
N CYS A 669 13.33 -10.18 15.44
CA CYS A 669 14.18 -9.66 14.36
C CYS A 669 15.27 -10.65 13.90
N GLU A 670 15.78 -11.49 14.81
CA GLU A 670 16.84 -12.45 14.53
C GLU A 670 16.32 -13.76 13.90
N THR A 671 15.01 -14.02 14.03
CA THR A 671 14.44 -15.32 13.64
C THR A 671 13.89 -15.30 12.22
N GLU A 672 14.49 -16.09 11.31
CA GLU A 672 13.99 -16.21 9.93
C GLU A 672 12.59 -16.83 9.83
N GLN A 673 12.15 -17.62 10.84
CA GLN A 673 10.85 -18.29 10.83
C GLN A 673 9.65 -17.34 10.89
N VAL A 674 9.84 -16.09 11.33
CA VAL A 674 8.76 -15.09 11.37
C VAL A 674 8.78 -14.14 10.18
N SER A 675 9.76 -14.26 9.30
CA SER A 675 9.97 -13.40 8.14
C SER A 675 9.50 -14.07 6.84
N TYR A 676 8.82 -13.30 5.98
CA TYR A 676 8.51 -13.75 4.61
C TYR A 676 9.69 -13.66 3.65
N ALA A 677 10.80 -13.01 4.02
CA ALA A 677 11.90 -12.66 3.09
C ALA A 677 12.45 -13.85 2.29
N ASN A 678 12.57 -15.00 2.95
CA ASN A 678 13.19 -16.21 2.43
C ASN A 678 12.18 -17.32 2.13
N ILE A 679 10.88 -17.01 2.18
CA ILE A 679 9.85 -17.98 1.81
C ILE A 679 9.76 -18.07 0.29
N SER A 680 9.60 -19.29 -0.20
CA SER A 680 9.41 -19.66 -1.60
C SER A 680 10.56 -19.24 -2.53
N PRO A 681 11.45 -20.16 -2.92
CA PRO A 681 11.65 -20.41 -4.34
C PRO A 681 10.45 -21.24 -4.83
N PRO A 682 9.68 -20.80 -5.82
CA PRO A 682 8.81 -21.73 -6.51
C PRO A 682 9.69 -22.74 -7.27
N HIS A 683 9.12 -23.91 -7.55
CA HIS A 683 9.71 -24.90 -8.45
C HIS A 683 10.34 -24.18 -9.66
N PRO A 684 11.57 -24.52 -10.09
CA PRO A 684 12.39 -23.71 -11.01
C PRO A 684 11.77 -23.44 -12.39
N TYR A 685 10.60 -24.04 -12.67
CA TYR A 685 9.82 -23.94 -13.91
C TYR A 685 8.46 -23.24 -13.76
N MET A 686 8.17 -22.61 -12.61
CA MET A 686 6.87 -21.96 -12.35
C MET A 686 6.68 -20.58 -13.00
N LEU A 687 7.65 -20.09 -13.76
CA LEU A 687 7.52 -18.82 -14.49
C LEU A 687 7.76 -19.06 -15.98
N GLU A 688 6.81 -19.74 -16.64
CA GLU A 688 6.69 -19.63 -18.09
C GLU A 688 6.61 -18.14 -18.48
N PRO A 689 7.26 -17.74 -19.60
CA PRO A 689 7.34 -16.35 -19.98
C PRO A 689 5.94 -15.74 -20.13
N LEU A 690 5.75 -14.58 -19.50
CA LEU A 690 4.59 -13.73 -19.69
C LEU A 690 4.30 -13.58 -21.19
N VAL A 691 3.03 -13.69 -21.56
CA VAL A 691 2.55 -13.17 -22.85
C VAL A 691 2.68 -11.64 -22.80
N THR A 692 3.90 -11.16 -23.00
CA THR A 692 4.19 -9.75 -23.15
C THR A 692 3.98 -9.38 -24.62
N GLN A 693 3.06 -8.45 -24.86
CA GLN A 693 2.91 -7.68 -26.11
C GLN A 693 2.30 -8.35 -27.37
N ASN A 694 1.25 -9.18 -27.28
CA ASN A 694 0.56 -9.75 -28.47
C ASN A 694 1.51 -10.40 -29.53
N LYS A 695 2.75 -10.65 -29.13
CA LYS A 695 3.77 -11.33 -29.89
C LYS A 695 4.11 -12.51 -29.00
N ILE A 696 3.48 -13.64 -29.34
CA ILE A 696 4.05 -14.93 -28.99
C ILE A 696 5.53 -14.81 -29.38
N SER A 697 6.40 -14.94 -28.38
CA SER A 697 7.84 -15.16 -28.57
C SER A 697 8.04 -15.97 -29.85
N LYS A 698 9.02 -15.64 -30.70
CA LYS A 698 9.33 -16.41 -31.91
C LYS A 698 9.70 -17.89 -31.63
N GLN A 699 9.51 -18.39 -30.42
CA GLN A 699 9.27 -19.81 -30.18
C GLN A 699 8.10 -20.29 -31.04
N ARG A 700 8.38 -21.31 -31.87
CA ARG A 700 7.37 -22.16 -32.51
C ARG A 700 6.20 -22.36 -31.56
N GLN A 701 4.98 -22.22 -32.06
CA GLN A 701 3.74 -22.61 -31.40
C GLN A 701 3.85 -24.03 -30.84
N LYS A 702 4.37 -24.18 -29.63
CA LYS A 702 4.24 -25.37 -28.80
C LYS A 702 3.04 -25.26 -27.87
N GLY A 703 2.32 -24.14 -27.87
CA GLY A 703 1.06 -24.00 -27.12
C GLY A 703 0.01 -25.04 -27.52
N ALA A 704 0.05 -25.55 -28.76
CA ALA A 704 -0.78 -26.68 -29.17
C ALA A 704 -0.26 -28.05 -28.68
N GLU A 705 1.04 -28.18 -28.41
CA GLU A 705 1.66 -29.39 -27.82
C GLU A 705 1.53 -29.42 -26.28
N TYR A 706 1.28 -28.28 -25.63
CA TYR A 706 1.06 -28.14 -24.18
C TYR A 706 -0.40 -27.91 -23.78
N LEU A 707 -1.34 -27.92 -24.73
CA LEU A 707 -2.74 -28.21 -24.40
C LEU A 707 -2.75 -29.63 -23.83
N VAL A 708 -2.84 -29.73 -22.51
CA VAL A 708 -3.12 -31.02 -21.86
C VAL A 708 -4.39 -31.53 -22.52
N GLN A 709 -4.28 -32.62 -23.29
CA GLN A 709 -5.46 -33.37 -23.68
C GLN A 709 -6.05 -33.89 -22.38
N VAL A 710 -7.07 -33.17 -21.90
CA VAL A 710 -7.86 -33.61 -20.76
C VAL A 710 -8.61 -34.84 -21.26
N ASP A 711 -8.13 -36.01 -20.89
CA ASP A 711 -8.91 -37.24 -21.03
C ASP A 711 -10.16 -37.05 -20.15
N PRO A 712 -11.37 -37.00 -20.73
CA PRO A 712 -12.61 -36.83 -19.95
C PRO A 712 -12.81 -37.96 -18.94
N GLN A 713 -12.14 -39.10 -19.12
CA GLN A 713 -12.25 -40.29 -18.28
C GLN A 713 -11.13 -40.36 -17.23
N ASN A 714 -10.01 -39.63 -17.40
CA ASN A 714 -8.91 -39.59 -16.43
C ASN A 714 -8.04 -38.31 -16.54
N PRO A 715 -8.51 -37.17 -16.03
CA PRO A 715 -7.81 -35.91 -16.18
C PRO A 715 -6.61 -35.82 -15.22
N LYS A 716 -5.40 -36.08 -15.71
CA LYS A 716 -4.16 -35.84 -14.94
C LYS A 716 -3.83 -34.35 -14.91
N PHE A 717 -3.95 -33.75 -13.73
CA PHE A 717 -3.59 -32.36 -13.51
C PHE A 717 -2.19 -32.22 -12.89
N PRO A 718 -1.39 -31.24 -13.33
CA PRO A 718 0.00 -31.05 -12.89
C PRO A 718 0.17 -30.51 -11.46
N ASP A 719 -0.92 -30.23 -10.75
CA ASP A 719 -0.92 -29.69 -9.39
C ASP A 719 -1.22 -30.78 -8.32
N ILE A 720 -1.08 -32.06 -8.66
CA ILE A 720 -1.15 -33.18 -7.71
C ILE A 720 0.28 -33.41 -7.19
N PRO A 721 0.63 -33.05 -5.94
CA PRO A 721 1.76 -33.70 -5.29
C PRO A 721 1.45 -35.20 -5.21
N GLU A 722 2.44 -36.04 -5.50
CA GLU A 722 2.39 -37.51 -5.33
C GLU A 722 2.04 -37.94 -3.88
N GLU A 723 1.96 -36.98 -2.94
CA GLU A 723 1.47 -37.14 -1.57
C GLU A 723 0.05 -37.76 -1.49
N LEU A 724 -0.76 -37.68 -2.55
CA LEU A 724 -2.07 -38.34 -2.62
C LEU A 724 -2.00 -39.86 -2.90
N GLU A 725 -0.88 -40.37 -3.42
CA GLU A 725 -0.67 -41.82 -3.58
C GLU A 725 -0.04 -42.42 -2.32
N ALA A 726 0.87 -41.67 -1.66
CA ALA A 726 1.59 -42.11 -0.47
C ALA A 726 0.72 -42.31 0.79
N GLU A 727 -0.37 -41.55 0.96
CA GLU A 727 -1.28 -41.76 2.10
C GLU A 727 -2.19 -42.98 1.93
N SER A 728 -2.35 -43.50 0.70
CA SER A 728 -3.18 -44.69 0.45
C SER A 728 -2.44 -46.02 0.71
N GLU A 729 -1.11 -46.02 0.62
CA GLU A 729 -0.29 -47.21 0.91
C GLU A 729 0.08 -47.35 2.39
N ALA A 730 -0.05 -46.28 3.19
CA ALA A 730 0.27 -46.30 4.62
C ALA A 730 -0.85 -46.87 5.52
N GLU A 731 -2.06 -47.05 4.99
CA GLU A 731 -3.21 -47.57 5.76
C GLU A 731 -3.40 -49.10 5.63
N ASP A 732 -2.63 -49.80 4.79
CA ASP A 732 -2.85 -51.23 4.48
C ASP A 732 -1.91 -52.22 5.21
N HIS A 733 -1.16 -51.76 6.22
CA HIS A 733 -0.49 -52.67 7.16
C HIS A 733 -1.36 -52.93 8.39
N HIS A 734 -2.37 -53.77 8.18
CA HIS A 734 -3.16 -54.40 9.22
C HIS A 734 -2.28 -55.18 10.21
N VAL A 735 -2.43 -54.83 11.48
CA VAL A 735 -1.98 -55.60 12.63
C VAL A 735 -2.65 -56.99 12.59
N VAL A 736 -1.83 -58.04 12.56
CA VAL A 736 -2.22 -59.40 12.96
C VAL A 736 -1.23 -59.85 14.03
N ASP A 737 -1.73 -59.91 15.27
CA ASP A 737 -1.05 -60.57 16.39
C ASP A 737 -1.07 -62.10 16.22
N GLY A 738 0.02 -62.78 16.60
CA GLY A 738 -0.01 -64.18 16.99
C GLY A 738 1.18 -65.07 16.57
N GLU A 739 2.22 -65.07 17.41
CA GLU A 739 3.14 -66.19 17.74
C GLU A 739 3.67 -67.14 16.64
N THR A 740 4.98 -67.12 16.38
CA THR A 740 5.87 -68.26 16.71
C THR A 740 7.37 -67.94 16.57
N ILE A 741 8.13 -68.75 17.29
CA ILE A 741 9.53 -68.67 17.73
C ILE A 741 10.54 -69.10 16.64
N ALA A 742 11.72 -68.45 16.67
CA ALA A 742 13.06 -68.89 16.23
C ALA A 742 13.34 -69.25 14.76
N ALA A 743 14.33 -68.57 14.15
CA ALA A 743 15.67 -69.15 13.89
C ALA A 743 16.50 -68.27 12.92
N GLU A 744 17.77 -68.07 13.30
CA GLU A 744 18.95 -67.78 12.47
C GLU A 744 18.84 -68.06 10.96
N LYS A 745 19.34 -67.12 10.13
CA LYS A 745 20.59 -67.33 9.37
C LYS A 745 21.07 -66.10 8.58
N THR A 746 22.33 -65.81 8.86
CA THR A 746 23.37 -65.09 8.13
C THR A 746 23.47 -65.47 6.65
N LYS A 747 23.75 -64.48 5.77
CA LYS A 747 24.73 -64.50 4.64
C LYS A 747 24.66 -63.15 3.87
N THR A 748 25.54 -62.19 4.10
CA THR A 748 26.83 -61.91 3.42
C THR A 748 26.86 -62.04 1.89
N ALA A 749 27.33 -60.94 1.26
CA ALA A 749 28.20 -60.84 0.07
C ALA A 749 27.57 -61.26 -1.27
N THR A 750 27.78 -60.67 -2.45
CA THR A 750 28.80 -59.77 -3.04
C THR A 750 28.29 -59.49 -4.47
N ALA A 751 28.33 -58.24 -4.97
CA ALA A 751 29.28 -57.76 -5.99
C ALA A 751 28.88 -57.99 -7.47
N GLU A 752 29.32 -57.03 -8.29
CA GLU A 752 29.50 -57.04 -9.76
C GLU A 752 28.24 -56.89 -10.63
N GLU A 753 28.21 -56.18 -11.75
CA GLU A 753 29.12 -55.24 -12.43
C GLU A 753 28.33 -54.66 -13.61
N LYS A 754 28.24 -53.33 -13.73
CA LYS A 754 28.57 -52.50 -14.92
C LYS A 754 28.01 -51.08 -14.80
#